data_AF-A0A5H2Y5D6-F1
#
_entry.id   AF-A0A5H2Y5D6-F1
#
_cell.length_a   1.000
_cell.length_b   1.000
_cell.length_c   1.000
_cell.angle_alpha   90.00
_cell.angle_beta   90.00
_cell.angle_gamma   90.00
#
_symmetry.space_group_name_H-M   'P 1'
#
loop_
_entity.id
_entity.type
_entity.pdbx_description
1 polymer ?
#
loop_
_entity_poly.entity_id
_entity_poly.type
_entity_poly.pdbx_seq_one_letter_code
_entity_poly.pdbx_strand_id
1 'polypeptide(L)'
;MRIFVISGWWRTIEKVSIVEISVSSRYVLLVVRIMSRRWIQNPNRCADEYLDGIEDFIEFARRHNPGATRIRCPCRRCNNTLFESIETVGFHLVRNGMIETYSIWNLHGEQVDHASSSNAPRVDNVEPIVDPNDQVMGIIQDAFPFASTNINQEGEDDVPTPIDSAEFEQYEKLLKNANQELYPGCESFSVLTAIVELMHGKIKYQHETLDTCPICNESRFKMTSQNRTTKIPQKVMRYLPLKPRLQRLYMSMHTATDMRWHKEKRVDDDVMRHPADGEAWKEFDRTFPEFAADPRNVRLGLATDGFNPYGVLNQHHSTWPIFAFPYNLPPWKCMKKEYMMMTVLITEDPGRSIDVYLRPLVDELKDLWTNGVRTYDKSTGRMFTLRAAVMWTVNDFPAYAMVSGWSTKGYMACPVCKEDVTSGWHAGKVCYLGHRRWLPWDHEWREKDKEFDGNTERRLRPREWSGDEILEQLNRLDFAPFGKTVSRTRPSTHLNWTHKPMFFELPYWSKLKLRHNLDVMHVEKNVFDTLVGTILDIEGKTKDTIKARLDLERMGIRRGLWMNRDSDKARRDLAFFSMKPNDKKEFLKFVSSVKFPDGYASNIARCVNVDGGKFTGLKSHDCHVFMQRLLPVGIRHLLPEDVVKPIMLLSRFFSQLTAKTLRRTDMFQLRHDIVQVLCKFEMIFPPAFFTSMIHVMVHLPEEALLAGPASRRAEKKCTQQAKPEGSIIEAWVQYESLTFCGMYLKDVETVFNRPQRNNDGGMRNEKLSVFAQSARPFGDPGRGESFSRNDMEVAHWFVLNNCDEIMAYLDEHEQMMKREHPSHLVARKHRELFPQWFLDSVNKLKSSNSPTYSDELYNLAFGPIRAELFSGCNVNGVKFLGPHEMTSCVRKTAVSMSQVEAKCRWFDTNPNRAGSVKIDHGVLSVNINRTWYDDDPYILANMASQIVYLDDPKAGNGWKVVQKMDHRNVYDIPELDPSDNDVDNVADQRLESSMENDAETLRDTNVIQEPFSNRRSVFSRNTDSVNYN
;
A
#
# COMPACT_ATOMS: atom_id res chain seq x y z
N MET A 1 24.89 26.68 50.94
CA MET A 1 23.53 26.36 51.44
C MET A 1 22.73 25.78 50.29
N ARG A 2 21.83 24.80 50.44
CA ARG A 2 21.60 23.72 51.43
C ARG A 2 20.92 22.59 50.61
N ILE A 3 21.49 21.39 50.51
CA ILE A 3 21.22 20.20 51.36
C ILE A 3 19.79 19.66 51.11
N PHE A 4 19.51 18.39 50.77
CA PHE A 4 20.27 17.10 50.70
C PHE A 4 19.49 16.12 49.75
N VAL A 5 19.86 14.86 49.43
CA VAL A 5 21.11 14.14 49.03
C VAL A 5 20.80 12.63 48.94
N ILE A 6 21.43 11.84 48.04
CA ILE A 6 21.97 10.46 48.25
C ILE A 6 22.67 9.93 46.96
N SER A 7 23.62 9.01 47.15
CA SER A 7 24.56 8.35 46.21
C SER A 7 23.94 7.38 45.17
N GLY A 8 24.68 6.89 44.15
CA GLY A 8 26.03 7.24 43.68
C GLY A 8 26.93 6.06 43.23
N TRP A 9 28.13 6.40 42.74
CA TRP A 9 29.34 5.56 42.49
C TRP A 9 29.41 4.59 41.28
N TRP A 10 30.59 4.63 40.65
CA TRP A 10 31.16 3.75 39.61
C TRP A 10 32.67 3.58 39.95
N ARG A 11 33.35 2.62 39.30
CA ARG A 11 34.81 2.37 39.24
C ARG A 11 35.52 1.66 40.41
N THR A 12 36.38 0.73 40.00
CA THR A 12 37.86 0.75 40.12
C THR A 12 38.41 0.00 38.88
N ILE A 13 39.66 0.08 38.39
CA ILE A 13 41.00 0.60 38.76
C ILE A 13 41.71 0.81 37.37
N GLU A 14 42.69 1.66 37.01
CA GLU A 14 43.48 2.83 37.48
C GLU A 14 44.15 3.43 36.19
N LYS A 15 45.11 4.37 36.06
CA LYS A 15 45.93 5.34 36.87
C LYS A 15 46.27 6.53 35.90
N VAL A 16 46.36 7.82 36.29
CA VAL A 16 47.56 8.62 36.69
C VAL A 16 48.62 8.74 35.58
N SER A 17 49.08 9.92 35.10
CA SER A 17 49.49 11.18 35.79
C SER A 17 48.94 12.52 35.21
N ILE A 18 49.37 13.68 35.76
CA ILE A 18 48.85 15.07 35.56
C ILE A 18 49.99 16.11 35.49
N VAL A 19 49.85 17.20 34.69
CA VAL A 19 50.56 18.52 34.82
C VAL A 19 49.63 19.68 34.32
N GLU A 20 49.87 20.94 34.71
CA GLU A 20 48.96 22.11 34.51
C GLU A 20 49.49 23.27 33.60
N ILE A 21 48.54 23.93 32.92
CA ILE A 21 48.33 25.39 32.68
C ILE A 21 49.52 26.40 32.69
N SER A 22 49.67 27.21 31.61
CA SER A 22 49.95 28.68 31.68
C SER A 22 49.70 29.42 30.34
N VAL A 23 49.91 30.75 30.29
CA VAL A 23 49.49 31.72 29.24
C VAL A 23 50.58 32.80 29.00
N SER A 24 50.74 33.37 27.77
CA SER A 24 50.81 34.84 27.48
C SER A 24 51.49 35.30 26.15
N SER A 25 50.90 36.35 25.54
CA SER A 25 51.48 37.48 24.76
C SER A 25 52.21 37.32 23.41
N ARG A 26 51.49 37.71 22.34
CA ARG A 26 51.83 38.69 21.27
C ARG A 26 53.30 38.94 20.85
N TYR A 27 53.51 38.92 19.53
CA TYR A 27 54.17 40.01 18.77
C TYR A 27 53.40 40.27 17.46
N VAL A 28 53.60 41.42 16.82
CA VAL A 28 52.95 41.81 15.55
C VAL A 28 54.00 42.04 14.47
N LEU A 29 53.84 41.43 13.30
CA LEU A 29 54.56 41.76 12.07
C LEU A 29 53.57 41.78 10.89
N LEU A 30 53.52 42.89 10.17
CA LEU A 30 52.54 43.11 9.10
C LEU A 30 53.10 42.58 7.77
N VAL A 31 52.58 41.46 7.27
CA VAL A 31 52.89 40.94 5.94
C VAL A 31 51.58 40.69 5.20
N VAL A 32 51.40 41.36 4.05
CA VAL A 32 50.20 41.19 3.21
C VAL A 32 50.27 39.83 2.52
N ARG A 33 49.53 38.85 3.04
CA ARG A 33 49.54 37.46 2.57
C ARG A 33 48.28 37.17 1.74
N ILE A 34 48.46 36.65 0.53
CA ILE A 34 47.35 36.10 -0.26
C ILE A 34 46.98 34.75 0.35
N MET A 35 45.75 34.63 0.86
CA MET A 35 45.35 33.55 1.75
C MET A 35 45.05 32.22 1.03
N SER A 36 45.88 31.21 1.29
CA SER A 36 45.61 29.82 0.92
C SER A 36 44.54 29.22 1.84
N ARG A 37 43.45 28.70 1.27
CA ARG A 37 42.34 28.07 2.02
C ARG A 37 42.57 26.59 2.33
N ARG A 38 43.74 26.04 1.99
CA ARG A 38 44.11 24.63 2.24
C ARG A 38 44.06 24.24 3.72
N TRP A 39 44.20 25.22 4.63
CA TRP A 39 44.10 24.99 6.08
C TRP A 39 42.79 24.30 6.50
N ILE A 40 41.66 24.53 5.80
CA ILE A 40 40.36 23.93 6.14
C ILE A 40 40.42 22.40 6.17
N GLN A 41 41.32 21.81 5.37
CA GLN A 41 41.57 20.37 5.22
C GLN A 41 42.68 19.83 6.15
N ASN A 42 43.39 20.68 6.92
CA ASN A 42 44.46 20.21 7.79
C ASN A 42 43.88 19.35 8.94
N PRO A 43 44.30 18.08 9.11
CA PRO A 43 43.73 17.19 10.12
C PRO A 43 44.14 17.57 11.55
N ASN A 44 45.27 18.27 11.73
CA ASN A 44 45.72 18.74 13.04
C ASN A 44 45.09 20.10 13.37
N ARG A 45 43.95 20.07 14.06
CA ARG A 45 43.21 21.28 14.50
C ARG A 45 43.92 22.12 15.57
N CYS A 46 45.10 21.68 16.03
CA CYS A 46 45.98 22.40 16.93
C CYS A 46 47.30 22.82 16.25
N ALA A 47 47.44 22.64 14.94
CA ALA A 47 48.52 23.25 14.16
C ALA A 47 48.23 24.74 13.95
N ASP A 48 49.27 25.57 13.97
CA ASP A 48 49.14 27.03 13.86
C ASP A 48 48.38 27.43 12.58
N GLU A 49 48.65 26.77 11.44
CA GLU A 49 47.93 26.99 10.17
C GLU A 49 46.40 26.84 10.28
N TYR A 50 45.91 25.96 11.16
CA TYR A 50 44.46 25.76 11.36
C TYR A 50 43.87 26.85 12.26
N LEU A 51 44.65 27.35 13.22
CA LEU A 51 44.24 28.36 14.17
C LEU A 51 44.26 29.75 13.53
N ASP A 52 45.34 30.08 12.81
CA ASP A 52 45.47 31.25 11.93
C ASP A 52 44.27 31.33 10.98
N GLY A 53 44.00 30.23 10.25
CA GLY A 53 42.90 30.17 9.29
C GLY A 53 41.51 30.39 9.92
N ILE A 54 41.28 29.92 11.16
CA ILE A 54 40.06 30.22 11.90
C ILE A 54 39.97 31.72 12.25
N GLU A 55 41.08 32.35 12.62
CA GLU A 55 41.13 33.80 12.88
C GLU A 55 40.88 34.61 11.59
N ASP A 56 41.47 34.23 10.46
CA ASP A 56 41.21 34.82 9.15
C ASP A 56 39.73 34.69 8.73
N PHE A 57 39.11 33.52 8.93
CA PHE A 57 37.67 33.33 8.68
C PHE A 57 36.82 34.24 9.59
N ILE A 58 37.17 34.33 10.87
CA ILE A 58 36.48 35.19 11.84
C ILE A 58 36.63 36.67 11.46
N GLU A 59 37.82 37.10 11.04
CA GLU A 59 38.05 38.49 10.62
C GLU A 59 37.31 38.81 9.32
N PHE A 60 37.32 37.89 8.34
CA PHE A 60 36.52 38.00 7.12
C PHE A 60 35.03 38.15 7.46
N ALA A 61 34.48 37.29 8.32
CA ALA A 61 33.08 37.31 8.71
C ALA A 61 32.71 38.61 9.44
N ARG A 62 33.61 39.14 10.30
CA ARG A 62 33.46 40.44 10.97
C ARG A 62 33.49 41.61 9.98
N ARG A 63 34.42 41.63 9.01
CA ARG A 63 34.54 42.67 7.98
C ARG A 63 33.30 42.76 7.09
N HIS A 64 32.73 41.63 6.70
CA HIS A 64 31.59 41.58 5.78
C HIS A 64 30.21 41.61 6.47
N ASN A 65 30.14 41.47 7.79
CA ASN A 65 28.90 41.63 8.58
C ASN A 65 29.09 42.64 9.74
N PRO A 66 29.45 43.90 9.46
CA PRO A 66 29.72 44.90 10.49
C PRO A 66 28.49 45.14 11.37
N GLY A 67 28.68 45.01 12.69
CA GLY A 67 27.62 45.15 13.70
C GLY A 67 26.86 43.86 14.06
N ALA A 68 27.12 42.73 13.40
CA ALA A 68 26.49 41.45 13.75
C ALA A 68 27.09 40.86 15.03
N THR A 69 26.26 40.59 16.05
CA THR A 69 26.66 39.96 17.32
C THR A 69 26.64 38.43 17.28
N ARG A 70 26.03 37.83 16.25
CA ARG A 70 26.04 36.39 15.96
C ARG A 70 26.23 36.16 14.46
N ILE A 71 27.00 35.14 14.10
CA ILE A 71 27.20 34.68 12.71
C ILE A 71 26.79 33.21 12.58
N ARG A 72 26.64 32.70 11.35
CA ARG A 72 26.40 31.27 11.15
C ARG A 72 27.64 30.47 11.56
N CYS A 73 27.46 29.27 12.09
CA CYS A 73 28.59 28.43 12.48
C CYS A 73 28.90 27.36 11.40
N PRO A 74 30.01 27.49 10.63
CA PRO A 74 30.39 26.51 9.60
C PRO A 74 31.11 25.27 10.15
N CYS A 75 31.04 25.01 11.46
CA CYS A 75 31.63 23.79 12.02
C CYS A 75 30.81 22.54 11.64
N ARG A 76 31.46 21.37 11.57
CA ARG A 76 30.85 20.09 11.12
C ARG A 76 29.59 19.70 11.90
N ARG A 77 29.44 20.17 13.15
CA ARG A 77 28.26 19.92 13.99
C ARG A 77 27.11 20.92 13.78
N CYS A 78 27.39 22.14 13.32
CA CYS A 78 26.39 23.20 13.14
C CYS A 78 25.95 23.40 11.69
N ASN A 79 26.80 23.02 10.73
CA ASN A 79 26.51 23.01 9.29
C ASN A 79 25.87 24.29 8.74
N ASN A 80 26.37 25.46 9.16
CA ASN A 80 25.84 26.78 8.84
C ASN A 80 24.35 27.02 9.22
N THR A 81 23.68 26.08 9.87
CA THR A 81 22.26 26.19 10.23
C THR A 81 22.04 27.07 11.46
N LEU A 82 22.91 26.94 12.46
CA LEU A 82 22.85 27.66 13.74
C LEU A 82 23.62 28.98 13.66
N PHE A 83 23.05 30.02 14.28
CA PHE A 83 23.72 31.30 14.53
C PHE A 83 24.29 31.32 15.94
N GLU A 84 25.57 31.62 16.13
CA GLU A 84 26.23 31.68 17.43
C GLU A 84 27.09 32.94 17.59
N SER A 85 27.48 33.27 18.83
CA SER A 85 28.43 34.37 19.06
C SER A 85 29.77 34.06 18.38
N ILE A 86 30.50 35.08 17.96
CA ILE A 86 31.70 34.87 17.13
C ILE A 86 32.79 34.11 17.91
N GLU A 87 32.87 34.33 19.22
CA GLU A 87 33.75 33.59 20.16
C GLU A 87 33.32 32.11 20.23
N THR A 88 32.00 31.86 20.28
CA THR A 88 31.42 30.52 20.28
C THR A 88 31.68 29.79 18.96
N VAL A 89 31.62 30.51 17.82
CA VAL A 89 31.96 29.96 16.50
C VAL A 89 33.43 29.57 16.43
N GLY A 90 34.36 30.41 16.91
CA GLY A 90 35.79 30.06 16.99
C GLY A 90 36.03 28.78 17.80
N PHE A 91 35.47 28.69 19.02
CA PHE A 91 35.55 27.48 19.84
C PHE A 91 34.93 26.25 19.14
N HIS A 92 33.81 26.43 18.43
CA HIS A 92 33.19 25.35 17.65
C HIS A 92 34.02 24.91 16.44
N LEU A 93 34.80 25.78 15.82
CA LEU A 93 35.67 25.44 14.69
C LEU A 93 36.92 24.68 15.17
N VAL A 94 37.58 25.13 16.25
CA VAL A 94 38.69 24.38 16.87
C VAL A 94 38.20 23.00 17.33
N ARG A 95 37.08 22.92 18.06
CA ARG A 95 36.58 21.67 18.65
C ARG A 95 36.04 20.69 17.61
N ASN A 96 35.15 21.15 16.71
CA ASN A 96 34.40 20.26 15.81
C ASN A 96 34.97 20.23 14.38
N GLY A 97 35.92 21.12 14.05
CA GLY A 97 36.42 21.35 12.70
C GLY A 97 35.45 22.19 11.86
N MET A 98 35.99 23.01 10.95
CA MET A 98 35.24 23.59 9.83
C MET A 98 34.82 22.49 8.83
N ILE A 99 33.80 22.76 8.01
CA ILE A 99 33.34 21.87 6.94
C ILE A 99 34.20 22.05 5.70
N GLU A 100 34.80 20.96 5.21
CA GLU A 100 35.75 20.96 4.09
C GLU A 100 35.13 21.46 2.76
N THR A 101 33.84 21.21 2.54
CA THR A 101 33.10 21.69 1.35
C THR A 101 32.66 23.16 1.44
N TYR A 102 32.89 23.86 2.56
CA TYR A 102 32.56 25.28 2.74
C TYR A 102 33.79 26.18 2.52
N SER A 103 34.46 25.99 1.37
CA SER A 103 35.66 26.71 0.96
C SER A 103 35.40 28.10 0.35
N ILE A 104 34.16 28.36 -0.10
CA ILE A 104 33.67 29.68 -0.52
C ILE A 104 32.73 30.21 0.56
N TRP A 105 33.07 31.35 1.15
CA TRP A 105 32.42 31.92 2.32
C TRP A 105 31.19 32.78 1.98
N ASN A 106 30.39 32.34 1.02
CA ASN A 106 29.25 33.09 0.48
C ASN A 106 28.18 33.43 1.52
N LEU A 107 27.88 32.54 2.47
CA LEU A 107 26.96 32.80 3.59
C LEU A 107 27.50 33.82 4.61
N HIS A 108 28.75 34.24 4.45
CA HIS A 108 29.45 35.21 5.28
C HIS A 108 29.93 36.45 4.50
N GLY A 109 29.59 36.58 3.21
CA GLY A 109 29.79 37.79 2.41
C GLY A 109 30.67 37.65 1.17
N GLU A 110 31.25 36.47 0.90
CA GLU A 110 32.08 36.29 -0.31
C GLU A 110 31.24 36.30 -1.59
N GLN A 111 31.60 37.17 -2.53
CA GLN A 111 31.05 37.20 -3.89
C GLN A 111 31.98 36.46 -4.85
N VAL A 112 31.41 35.83 -5.89
CA VAL A 112 32.16 35.12 -6.94
C VAL A 112 32.08 35.95 -8.21
N ASP A 113 33.23 36.36 -8.76
CA ASP A 113 33.28 37.25 -9.91
C ASP A 113 32.82 36.57 -11.21
N HIS A 114 31.74 37.09 -11.78
CA HIS A 114 31.23 36.68 -13.09
C HIS A 114 31.72 37.59 -14.22
N ALA A 115 32.93 37.33 -14.72
CA ALA A 115 33.40 37.79 -16.03
C ALA A 115 34.17 36.63 -16.70
N SER A 116 33.89 36.23 -17.95
CA SER A 116 33.36 37.05 -19.05
C SER A 116 31.99 36.56 -19.58
N SER A 117 31.02 37.48 -19.67
CA SER A 117 29.70 37.22 -20.28
C SER A 117 29.34 38.32 -21.28
N SER A 118 30.04 38.36 -22.42
CA SER A 118 29.82 39.37 -23.46
C SER A 118 30.14 38.87 -24.88
N ASN A 119 29.49 37.80 -25.31
CA ASN A 119 29.18 37.51 -26.72
C ASN A 119 28.21 36.32 -26.78
N ALA A 120 26.93 36.59 -27.00
CA ALA A 120 25.94 35.55 -27.27
C ALA A 120 25.82 35.36 -28.79
N PRO A 121 26.21 34.20 -29.36
CA PRO A 121 25.85 33.86 -30.73
C PRO A 121 24.33 33.74 -30.85
N ARG A 122 23.76 34.09 -31.99
CA ARG A 122 22.41 33.61 -32.33
C ARG A 122 22.50 32.10 -32.54
N VAL A 123 21.73 31.32 -31.78
CA VAL A 123 21.55 29.89 -32.04
C VAL A 123 20.49 29.70 -33.13
N ASP A 124 20.80 30.22 -34.31
CA ASP A 124 20.19 29.82 -35.58
C ASP A 124 21.11 28.75 -36.21
N ASN A 125 21.20 27.57 -35.58
CA ASN A 125 21.75 26.35 -36.17
C ASN A 125 21.40 25.13 -35.30
N VAL A 126 21.31 23.96 -35.94
CA VAL A 126 21.14 22.67 -35.24
C VAL A 126 22.48 22.26 -34.64
N GLU A 127 22.50 21.92 -33.35
CA GLU A 127 23.69 21.37 -32.70
C GLU A 127 24.07 20.02 -33.33
N PRO A 128 25.37 19.72 -33.52
CA PRO A 128 25.79 18.39 -33.96
C PRO A 128 25.42 17.36 -32.88
N ILE A 129 25.09 16.14 -33.32
CA ILE A 129 24.84 15.03 -32.41
C ILE A 129 26.17 14.63 -31.74
N VAL A 130 26.42 15.17 -30.55
CA VAL A 130 27.43 14.65 -29.62
C VAL A 130 26.93 13.31 -29.11
N ASP A 131 27.79 12.30 -29.02
CA ASP A 131 27.40 10.99 -28.49
C ASP A 131 26.90 11.14 -27.04
N PRO A 132 25.70 10.67 -26.70
CA PRO A 132 25.19 10.74 -25.32
C PRO A 132 26.12 10.04 -24.30
N ASN A 133 26.89 9.03 -24.72
CA ASN A 133 27.88 8.35 -23.89
C ASN A 133 29.11 9.24 -23.62
N ASP A 134 29.58 10.02 -24.62
CA ASP A 134 30.66 10.99 -24.43
C ASP A 134 30.27 12.09 -23.41
N GLN A 135 29.03 12.56 -23.45
CA GLN A 135 28.53 13.52 -22.46
C GLN A 135 28.55 12.95 -21.03
N VAL A 136 28.17 11.68 -20.87
CA VAL A 136 28.20 10.99 -19.57
C VAL A 136 29.63 10.74 -19.09
N MET A 137 30.56 10.41 -20.00
CA MET A 137 31.98 10.28 -19.65
C MET A 137 32.60 11.63 -19.23
N GLY A 138 32.25 12.73 -19.89
CA GLY A 138 32.62 14.07 -19.46
C GLY A 138 32.09 14.41 -18.05
N ILE A 139 30.82 14.11 -17.77
CA ILE A 139 30.22 14.31 -16.44
C ILE A 139 30.93 13.48 -15.35
N ILE A 140 31.41 12.27 -15.66
CA ILE A 140 32.21 11.46 -14.72
C ILE A 140 33.60 12.07 -14.48
N GLN A 141 34.24 12.58 -15.54
CA GLN A 141 35.55 13.24 -15.43
C GLN A 141 35.45 14.54 -14.62
N ASP A 142 34.41 15.34 -14.83
CA ASP A 142 34.11 16.54 -14.03
C ASP A 142 33.80 16.22 -12.56
N ALA A 143 33.12 15.10 -12.28
CA ALA A 143 32.83 14.66 -10.91
C ALA A 143 34.04 14.02 -10.20
N PHE A 144 34.99 13.44 -10.93
CA PHE A 144 36.19 12.80 -10.37
C PHE A 144 37.49 13.23 -11.10
N PRO A 145 37.89 14.52 -11.04
CA PRO A 145 38.99 15.04 -11.88
C PRO A 145 40.34 14.33 -11.64
N PHE A 146 40.59 13.88 -10.41
CA PHE A 146 41.84 13.23 -10.00
C PHE A 146 41.91 11.73 -10.31
N ALA A 147 40.82 11.12 -10.81
CA ALA A 147 40.81 9.70 -11.14
C ALA A 147 41.38 9.39 -12.55
N SER A 148 41.47 10.40 -13.42
CA SER A 148 41.89 10.24 -14.83
C SER A 148 43.39 10.48 -15.07
N THR A 149 44.13 10.98 -14.09
CA THR A 149 45.53 11.42 -14.26
C THR A 149 46.59 10.32 -14.21
N ASN A 150 46.22 9.08 -13.85
CA ASN A 150 47.17 7.97 -13.66
C ASN A 150 47.55 7.21 -14.95
N ILE A 151 47.44 7.84 -16.12
CA ILE A 151 47.87 7.24 -17.40
C ILE A 151 48.70 8.27 -18.19
N ASN A 152 49.98 7.96 -18.39
CA ASN A 152 50.99 8.69 -19.20
C ASN A 152 51.58 10.00 -18.62
N GLN A 153 52.24 9.94 -17.45
CA GLN A 153 53.42 10.79 -17.19
C GLN A 153 54.55 9.98 -16.54
N GLU A 154 55.66 9.81 -17.27
CA GLU A 154 56.95 9.41 -16.70
C GLU A 154 57.72 10.70 -16.33
N GLY A 155 57.84 10.98 -15.04
CA GLY A 155 58.47 12.19 -14.50
C GLY A 155 58.62 12.09 -12.98
N GLU A 156 59.67 12.71 -12.44
CA GLU A 156 60.11 12.49 -11.04
C GLU A 156 59.33 13.31 -9.99
N ASP A 157 59.25 12.74 -8.79
CA ASP A 157 59.04 13.41 -7.50
C ASP A 157 57.85 14.37 -7.31
N ASP A 158 56.63 13.84 -7.39
CA ASP A 158 55.55 14.23 -6.47
C ASP A 158 54.72 13.01 -6.06
N VAL A 159 54.46 12.81 -4.76
CA VAL A 159 53.83 11.57 -4.25
C VAL A 159 52.31 11.71 -4.29
N PRO A 160 51.56 10.90 -5.08
CA PRO A 160 50.12 11.02 -5.16
C PRO A 160 49.46 10.69 -3.82
N THR A 161 48.64 11.61 -3.30
CA THR A 161 47.77 11.32 -2.15
C THR A 161 46.77 10.23 -2.53
N PRO A 162 46.66 9.12 -1.78
CA PRO A 162 45.69 8.07 -2.10
C PRO A 162 44.25 8.60 -2.07
N ILE A 163 43.50 8.34 -3.14
CA ILE A 163 42.04 8.50 -3.16
C ILE A 163 41.44 7.57 -2.09
N ASP A 164 40.40 8.01 -1.38
CA ASP A 164 39.67 7.13 -0.44
C ASP A 164 39.16 5.90 -1.20
N SER A 165 39.40 4.70 -0.65
CA SER A 165 38.92 3.45 -1.23
C SER A 165 37.41 3.47 -1.51
N ALA A 166 36.62 4.17 -0.68
CA ALA A 166 35.19 4.33 -0.90
C ALA A 166 34.85 5.24 -2.11
N GLU A 167 35.63 6.30 -2.34
CA GLU A 167 35.46 7.17 -3.51
C GLU A 167 35.96 6.49 -4.79
N PHE A 168 37.05 5.70 -4.69
CA PHE A 168 37.56 4.90 -5.81
C PHE A 168 36.60 3.76 -6.20
N GLU A 169 36.04 3.00 -5.24
CA GLU A 169 34.98 2.02 -5.51
C GLU A 169 33.74 2.67 -6.14
N GLN A 170 33.38 3.89 -5.71
CA GLN A 170 32.26 4.62 -6.28
C GLN A 170 32.55 5.10 -7.71
N TYR A 171 33.77 5.55 -7.99
CA TYR A 171 34.25 5.89 -9.33
C TYR A 171 34.25 4.66 -10.25
N GLU A 172 34.89 3.55 -9.87
CA GLU A 172 34.89 2.31 -10.67
C GLU A 172 33.48 1.82 -10.96
N LYS A 173 32.57 1.89 -9.97
CA LYS A 173 31.17 1.48 -10.15
C LYS A 173 30.40 2.38 -11.12
N LEU A 174 30.67 3.68 -11.12
CA LEU A 174 30.08 4.62 -12.09
C LEU A 174 30.69 4.43 -13.48
N LEU A 175 32.01 4.29 -13.59
CA LEU A 175 32.74 4.01 -14.83
C LEU A 175 32.31 2.67 -15.45
N LYS A 176 32.10 1.63 -14.64
CA LYS A 176 31.52 0.35 -15.07
C LYS A 176 30.10 0.53 -15.62
N ASN A 177 29.24 1.29 -14.94
CA ASN A 177 27.88 1.57 -15.44
C ASN A 177 27.85 2.47 -16.68
N ALA A 178 28.89 3.28 -16.90
CA ALA A 178 29.03 4.14 -18.08
C ALA A 178 29.57 3.40 -19.32
N ASN A 179 30.36 2.34 -19.10
CA ASN A 179 30.88 1.47 -20.17
C ASN A 179 30.03 0.20 -20.38
N GLN A 180 29.14 -0.15 -19.44
CA GLN A 180 28.24 -1.28 -19.58
C GLN A 180 27.09 -0.95 -20.53
N GLU A 181 27.00 -1.66 -21.66
CA GLU A 181 25.85 -1.65 -22.56
C GLU A 181 24.51 -1.86 -21.81
N LEU A 182 23.46 -1.12 -22.19
CA LEU A 182 22.13 -1.24 -21.56
C LEU A 182 21.55 -2.66 -21.64
N TYR A 183 21.89 -3.40 -22.69
CA TYR A 183 21.69 -4.84 -22.89
C TYR A 183 22.70 -5.35 -23.92
N PRO A 184 23.06 -6.65 -23.97
CA PRO A 184 24.06 -7.15 -24.91
C PRO A 184 23.70 -6.87 -26.38
N GLY A 185 24.62 -6.25 -27.11
CA GLY A 185 24.45 -5.71 -28.46
C GLY A 185 23.85 -4.30 -28.51
N CYS A 186 24.01 -3.48 -27.46
CA CYS A 186 23.45 -2.11 -27.41
C CYS A 186 24.52 -1.04 -27.65
N GLU A 187 24.99 -0.95 -28.90
CA GLU A 187 26.05 -0.04 -29.36
C GLU A 187 25.77 1.46 -29.11
N SER A 188 24.50 1.86 -28.94
CA SER A 188 24.10 3.28 -28.87
C SER A 188 23.87 3.82 -27.45
N PHE A 189 23.77 2.98 -26.43
CA PHE A 189 23.48 3.42 -25.05
C PHE A 189 24.10 2.49 -24.00
N SER A 190 24.92 3.06 -23.12
CA SER A 190 25.24 2.44 -21.84
C SER A 190 24.10 2.57 -20.82
N VAL A 191 24.21 1.81 -19.73
CA VAL A 191 23.27 1.86 -18.59
C VAL A 191 23.17 3.28 -18.02
N LEU A 192 24.29 3.97 -17.81
CA LEU A 192 24.27 5.32 -17.22
C LEU A 192 23.74 6.37 -18.20
N THR A 193 24.09 6.27 -19.49
CA THR A 193 23.56 7.14 -20.55
C THR A 193 22.05 7.02 -20.67
N ALA A 194 21.51 5.79 -20.63
CA ALA A 194 20.07 5.57 -20.60
C ALA A 194 19.39 6.19 -19.36
N ILE A 195 20.04 6.18 -18.19
CA ILE A 195 19.52 6.84 -16.97
C ILE A 195 19.47 8.36 -17.16
N VAL A 196 20.54 8.97 -17.70
CA VAL A 196 20.65 10.42 -17.90
C VAL A 196 19.63 10.93 -18.91
N GLU A 197 19.48 10.27 -20.06
CA GLU A 197 18.46 10.60 -21.06
C GLU A 197 17.03 10.47 -20.51
N LEU A 198 16.74 9.39 -19.79
CA LEU A 198 15.43 9.20 -19.15
C LEU A 198 15.14 10.27 -18.09
N MET A 199 16.16 10.77 -17.38
CA MET A 199 16.03 11.86 -16.41
C MET A 199 15.81 13.24 -17.05
N HIS A 200 16.29 13.46 -18.29
CA HIS A 200 16.10 14.73 -19.00
C HIS A 200 14.75 14.86 -19.74
N GLY A 201 13.91 13.82 -19.76
CA GLY A 201 12.63 13.73 -20.49
C GLY A 201 11.51 14.71 -20.09
N LYS A 202 11.71 16.01 -20.28
CA LYS A 202 10.75 17.10 -20.00
C LYS A 202 10.27 17.77 -21.29
N ILE A 203 9.21 17.24 -21.90
CA ILE A 203 8.67 17.81 -23.14
C ILE A 203 7.93 19.13 -22.89
N LYS A 204 8.34 20.15 -23.65
CA LYS A 204 7.71 21.48 -23.71
C LYS A 204 6.50 21.41 -24.64
N TYR A 205 5.32 21.79 -24.16
CA TYR A 205 4.08 21.73 -24.96
C TYR A 205 4.01 22.85 -26.01
N GLN A 206 3.17 22.67 -27.05
CA GLN A 206 3.06 23.45 -28.30
C GLN A 206 2.90 24.98 -28.20
N HIS A 207 2.80 25.53 -26.99
CA HIS A 207 2.61 26.96 -26.72
C HIS A 207 3.65 27.54 -25.76
N GLU A 208 4.78 26.85 -25.50
CA GLU A 208 5.80 27.35 -24.56
C GLU A 208 6.27 28.76 -24.93
N THR A 209 6.61 28.98 -26.19
CA THR A 209 7.19 30.22 -26.76
C THR A 209 6.26 31.43 -26.80
N LEU A 210 4.97 31.29 -26.50
CA LEU A 210 4.01 32.39 -26.53
C LEU A 210 4.09 33.25 -25.26
N ASP A 211 4.16 34.58 -25.39
CA ASP A 211 4.07 35.48 -24.22
C ASP A 211 2.61 35.78 -23.78
N THR A 212 1.65 35.55 -24.68
CA THR A 212 0.21 35.77 -24.49
C THR A 212 -0.59 34.50 -24.70
N CYS A 213 -1.79 34.44 -24.12
CA CYS A 213 -2.72 33.34 -24.30
C CYS A 213 -3.42 33.45 -25.67
N PRO A 214 -3.39 32.43 -26.55
CA PRO A 214 -4.02 32.51 -27.88
C PRO A 214 -5.56 32.55 -27.87
N ILE A 215 -6.20 32.38 -26.70
CA ILE A 215 -7.67 32.39 -26.55
C ILE A 215 -8.18 33.73 -26.02
N CYS A 216 -7.48 34.34 -25.04
CA CYS A 216 -7.93 35.56 -24.36
C CYS A 216 -6.96 36.74 -24.44
N ASN A 217 -5.82 36.59 -25.11
CA ASN A 217 -4.73 37.57 -25.25
C ASN A 217 -4.10 38.08 -23.92
N GLU A 218 -4.54 37.64 -22.74
CA GLU A 218 -3.88 37.91 -21.46
C GLU A 218 -2.43 37.39 -21.48
N SER A 219 -1.52 38.08 -20.77
CA SER A 219 -0.14 37.61 -20.63
C SER A 219 -0.05 36.31 -19.83
N ARG A 220 0.77 35.37 -20.31
CA ARG A 220 1.05 34.10 -19.62
C ARG A 220 1.95 34.27 -18.39
N PHE A 221 2.45 35.48 -18.14
CA PHE A 221 3.36 35.83 -17.05
C PHE A 221 2.77 36.87 -16.08
N LYS A 222 3.28 36.89 -14.85
CA LYS A 222 2.99 37.87 -13.80
C LYS A 222 3.99 39.02 -13.90
N MET A 223 3.48 40.25 -13.93
CA MET A 223 4.32 41.44 -13.85
C MET A 223 4.70 41.73 -12.39
N THR A 224 5.97 41.54 -12.05
CA THR A 224 6.54 41.96 -10.76
C THR A 224 7.07 43.40 -10.84
N SER A 225 6.64 44.25 -9.91
CA SER A 225 6.96 45.69 -9.89
C SER A 225 8.43 46.04 -9.59
N GLN A 226 9.23 45.07 -9.14
CA GLN A 226 10.61 45.29 -8.67
C GLN A 226 11.71 44.76 -9.63
N ASN A 227 11.35 44.00 -10.67
CA ASN A 227 12.29 43.59 -11.73
C ASN A 227 11.53 43.27 -13.01
N ARG A 228 11.93 43.90 -14.13
CA ARG A 228 11.26 43.75 -15.45
C ARG A 228 11.76 42.57 -16.29
N THR A 229 12.80 41.87 -15.85
CA THR A 229 13.49 40.82 -16.61
C THR A 229 12.99 39.40 -16.30
N THR A 230 12.49 39.15 -15.09
CA THR A 230 12.08 37.81 -14.63
C THR A 230 10.63 37.48 -14.99
N LYS A 231 10.42 36.79 -16.11
CA LYS A 231 9.12 36.25 -16.54
C LYS A 231 8.63 35.10 -15.64
N ILE A 232 7.80 35.41 -14.63
CA ILE A 232 7.22 34.41 -13.71
C ILE A 232 5.85 33.91 -14.26
N PRO A 233 5.63 32.61 -14.52
CA PRO A 233 4.34 32.13 -15.05
C PRO A 233 3.11 32.43 -14.18
N GLN A 234 1.96 32.65 -14.83
CA GLN A 234 0.66 32.83 -14.16
C GLN A 234 0.20 31.55 -13.46
N LYS A 235 0.22 30.43 -14.18
CA LYS A 235 -0.11 29.07 -13.74
C LYS A 235 0.92 28.11 -14.35
N VAL A 236 1.14 26.96 -13.71
CA VAL A 236 2.03 25.91 -14.22
C VAL A 236 1.32 24.56 -14.14
N MET A 237 1.47 23.77 -15.20
CA MET A 237 1.12 22.35 -15.22
C MET A 237 2.31 21.61 -15.82
N ARG A 238 2.57 20.40 -15.35
CA ARG A 238 3.66 19.53 -15.83
C ARG A 238 3.03 18.38 -16.61
N TYR A 239 3.46 18.22 -17.87
CA TYR A 239 3.03 17.12 -18.73
C TYR A 239 4.15 16.10 -18.90
N LEU A 240 3.80 14.82 -18.84
CA LEU A 240 4.69 13.69 -19.13
C LEU A 240 4.03 12.84 -20.22
N PRO A 241 4.55 12.82 -21.45
CA PRO A 241 3.94 12.13 -22.59
C PRO A 241 3.67 10.63 -22.36
N LEU A 242 2.68 10.10 -23.05
CA LEU A 242 2.20 8.73 -22.87
C LEU A 242 2.84 7.73 -23.86
N LYS A 243 2.91 8.08 -25.15
CA LYS A 243 3.43 7.24 -26.25
C LYS A 243 4.80 6.61 -25.93
N PRO A 244 5.88 7.36 -25.63
CA PRO A 244 7.20 6.77 -25.39
C PRO A 244 7.21 5.82 -24.18
N ARG A 245 6.32 6.04 -23.21
CA ARG A 245 6.23 5.21 -22.00
C ARG A 245 5.49 3.90 -22.26
N LEU A 246 4.44 3.93 -23.08
CA LEU A 246 3.79 2.70 -23.56
C LEU A 246 4.72 1.92 -24.51
N GLN A 247 5.50 2.60 -25.36
CA GLN A 247 6.52 1.95 -26.20
C GLN A 247 7.59 1.22 -25.35
N ARG A 248 8.09 1.85 -24.26
CA ARG A 248 9.04 1.20 -23.32
C ARG A 248 8.53 -0.13 -22.76
N LEU A 249 7.22 -0.29 -22.53
CA LEU A 249 6.65 -1.54 -22.01
C LEU A 249 6.75 -2.70 -23.02
N TYR A 250 6.77 -2.43 -24.32
CA TYR A 250 6.96 -3.44 -25.38
C TYR A 250 8.42 -3.62 -25.80
N MET A 251 9.26 -2.59 -25.62
CA MET A 251 10.70 -2.68 -25.88
C MET A 251 11.48 -3.45 -24.80
N SER A 252 10.93 -3.56 -23.58
CA SER A 252 11.54 -4.33 -22.48
C SER A 252 11.13 -5.80 -22.47
N MET A 253 12.12 -6.70 -22.43
CA MET A 253 11.90 -8.14 -22.30
C MET A 253 11.23 -8.55 -20.97
N HIS A 254 11.24 -7.68 -19.96
CA HIS A 254 10.67 -7.92 -18.63
C HIS A 254 9.17 -7.55 -18.53
N THR A 255 8.60 -6.96 -19.59
CA THR A 255 7.19 -6.50 -19.63
C THR A 255 6.46 -6.83 -20.93
N ALA A 256 7.13 -7.01 -22.06
CA ALA A 256 6.48 -7.18 -23.37
C ALA A 256 5.51 -8.38 -23.44
N THR A 257 5.89 -9.51 -22.85
CA THR A 257 5.02 -10.71 -22.74
C THR A 257 3.85 -10.47 -21.79
N ASP A 258 4.11 -9.84 -20.64
CA ASP A 258 3.07 -9.56 -19.62
C ASP A 258 2.00 -8.60 -20.13
N MET A 259 2.33 -7.72 -21.08
CA MET A 259 1.38 -6.82 -21.73
C MET A 259 0.35 -7.52 -22.63
N ARG A 260 0.46 -8.84 -22.84
CA ARG A 260 -0.57 -9.68 -23.50
C ARG A 260 -1.22 -10.70 -22.55
N TRP A 261 -0.84 -10.71 -21.26
CA TRP A 261 -1.34 -11.66 -20.25
C TRP A 261 -2.87 -11.74 -20.22
N HIS A 262 -3.56 -10.60 -20.30
CA HIS A 262 -5.02 -10.51 -20.24
C HIS A 262 -5.76 -11.28 -21.36
N LYS A 263 -5.06 -11.66 -22.43
CA LYS A 263 -5.57 -12.45 -23.56
C LYS A 263 -4.92 -13.83 -23.67
N GLU A 264 -3.63 -13.94 -23.35
CA GLU A 264 -2.84 -15.18 -23.54
C GLU A 264 -2.81 -16.11 -22.33
N LYS A 265 -3.04 -15.59 -21.10
CA LYS A 265 -2.88 -16.34 -19.84
C LYS A 265 -4.00 -16.11 -18.82
N ARG A 266 -5.04 -15.38 -19.19
CA ARG A 266 -6.22 -15.12 -18.34
C ARG A 266 -7.21 -16.29 -18.49
N VAL A 267 -7.49 -16.99 -17.39
CA VAL A 267 -8.61 -17.94 -17.29
C VAL A 267 -9.93 -17.15 -17.30
N ASP A 268 -10.92 -17.60 -18.08
CA ASP A 268 -12.22 -16.95 -18.20
C ASP A 268 -13.34 -17.81 -17.57
N ASP A 269 -13.46 -17.73 -16.24
CA ASP A 269 -14.44 -18.45 -15.42
C ASP A 269 -15.42 -17.47 -14.71
N ASP A 270 -16.17 -17.93 -13.68
CA ASP A 270 -17.07 -17.06 -12.91
C ASP A 270 -16.32 -16.10 -11.94
N VAL A 271 -15.00 -16.21 -11.82
CA VAL A 271 -14.19 -15.52 -10.81
C VAL A 271 -13.39 -14.38 -11.43
N MET A 272 -13.86 -13.16 -11.21
CA MET A 272 -13.17 -11.95 -11.63
C MET A 272 -11.92 -11.73 -10.76
N ARG A 273 -10.74 -11.73 -11.41
CA ARG A 273 -9.41 -11.51 -10.82
C ARG A 273 -8.72 -10.27 -11.40
N HIS A 274 -9.25 -9.73 -12.49
CA HIS A 274 -8.65 -8.70 -13.34
C HIS A 274 -9.73 -7.82 -14.01
N PRO A 275 -9.44 -6.55 -14.37
CA PRO A 275 -10.40 -5.70 -15.10
C PRO A 275 -10.93 -6.26 -16.43
N ALA A 276 -10.20 -7.20 -17.05
CA ALA A 276 -10.64 -7.89 -18.27
C ALA A 276 -11.77 -8.92 -18.04
N ASP A 277 -12.02 -9.31 -16.80
CA ASP A 277 -13.13 -10.19 -16.43
C ASP A 277 -14.45 -9.41 -16.28
N GLY A 278 -14.35 -8.09 -16.07
CA GLY A 278 -15.47 -7.16 -15.92
C GLY A 278 -16.21 -6.89 -17.23
N GLU A 279 -17.53 -6.73 -17.15
CA GLU A 279 -18.39 -6.67 -18.33
C GLU A 279 -18.20 -5.39 -19.18
N ALA A 280 -17.66 -4.31 -18.62
CA ALA A 280 -17.33 -3.11 -19.41
C ALA A 280 -16.14 -3.34 -20.36
N TRP A 281 -15.19 -4.22 -20.00
CA TRP A 281 -14.13 -4.65 -20.91
C TRP A 281 -14.67 -5.56 -22.00
N LYS A 282 -15.49 -6.55 -21.62
CA LYS A 282 -16.10 -7.48 -22.58
C LYS A 282 -17.02 -6.76 -23.57
N GLU A 283 -17.77 -5.74 -23.13
CA GLU A 283 -18.53 -4.84 -24.01
C GLU A 283 -17.63 -4.04 -24.96
N PHE A 284 -16.54 -3.44 -24.45
CA PHE A 284 -15.62 -2.64 -25.26
C PHE A 284 -14.95 -3.49 -26.35
N ASP A 285 -14.46 -4.69 -26.02
CA ASP A 285 -13.85 -5.60 -26.98
C ASP A 285 -14.86 -6.12 -28.03
N ARG A 286 -16.14 -6.31 -27.64
CA ARG A 286 -17.25 -6.60 -28.58
C ARG A 286 -17.62 -5.39 -29.46
N THR A 287 -17.47 -4.17 -28.96
CA THR A 287 -17.81 -2.92 -29.68
C THR A 287 -16.72 -2.51 -30.67
N PHE A 288 -15.45 -2.77 -30.34
CA PHE A 288 -14.28 -2.35 -31.12
C PHE A 288 -13.39 -3.56 -31.49
N PRO A 289 -13.89 -4.52 -32.28
CA PRO A 289 -13.17 -5.76 -32.58
C PRO A 289 -11.82 -5.52 -33.27
N GLU A 290 -11.68 -4.50 -34.12
CA GLU A 290 -10.40 -4.12 -34.73
C GLU A 290 -9.34 -3.69 -33.70
N PHE A 291 -9.75 -3.04 -32.60
CA PHE A 291 -8.85 -2.68 -31.51
C PHE A 291 -8.51 -3.91 -30.67
N ALA A 292 -9.50 -4.76 -30.38
CA ALA A 292 -9.34 -5.96 -29.56
C ALA A 292 -8.59 -7.11 -30.26
N ALA A 293 -8.52 -7.11 -31.60
CA ALA A 293 -7.87 -8.13 -32.40
C ALA A 293 -6.34 -8.20 -32.20
N ASP A 294 -5.67 -7.07 -31.96
CA ASP A 294 -4.27 -7.06 -31.54
C ASP A 294 -4.19 -6.95 -30.00
N PRO A 295 -3.81 -8.02 -29.27
CA PRO A 295 -3.68 -7.98 -27.80
C PRO A 295 -2.59 -7.02 -27.30
N ARG A 296 -1.79 -6.42 -28.19
CA ARG A 296 -0.82 -5.38 -27.82
C ARG A 296 -1.41 -3.97 -27.81
N ASN A 297 -2.68 -3.79 -28.17
CA ASN A 297 -3.37 -2.52 -27.97
C ASN A 297 -3.68 -2.33 -26.48
N VAL A 298 -3.42 -1.13 -25.96
CA VAL A 298 -3.35 -0.88 -24.51
C VAL A 298 -4.63 -0.26 -23.98
N ARG A 299 -5.22 -0.91 -22.98
CA ARG A 299 -6.39 -0.44 -22.25
C ARG A 299 -5.95 0.18 -20.92
N LEU A 300 -6.38 1.40 -20.67
CA LEU A 300 -5.88 2.27 -19.61
C LEU A 300 -6.96 2.60 -18.59
N GLY A 301 -6.64 2.44 -17.30
CA GLY A 301 -7.34 3.18 -16.25
C GLY A 301 -6.69 4.55 -16.06
N LEU A 302 -7.48 5.56 -15.66
CA LEU A 302 -6.95 6.81 -15.12
C LEU A 302 -7.34 6.98 -13.64
N ALA A 303 -6.53 7.64 -12.83
CA ALA A 303 -6.95 8.18 -11.54
C ALA A 303 -6.57 9.66 -11.45
N THR A 304 -7.51 10.50 -11.02
CA THR A 304 -7.39 11.98 -11.12
C THR A 304 -7.50 12.68 -9.77
N ASP A 305 -7.12 12.02 -8.67
CA ASP A 305 -7.39 12.51 -7.31
C ASP A 305 -6.37 13.54 -6.82
N GLY A 306 -6.88 14.71 -6.45
CA GLY A 306 -6.13 15.71 -5.68
C GLY A 306 -5.66 15.21 -4.32
N PHE A 307 -4.61 15.82 -3.80
CA PHE A 307 -4.18 15.67 -2.41
C PHE A 307 -3.50 16.94 -1.91
N ASN A 308 -3.37 17.12 -0.60
CA ASN A 308 -2.69 18.27 0.00
C ASN A 308 -1.32 17.84 0.59
N PRO A 309 -0.17 18.18 -0.03
CA PRO A 309 1.16 17.84 0.49
C PRO A 309 1.55 18.54 1.81
N TYR A 310 0.86 19.62 2.20
CA TYR A 310 1.07 20.33 3.46
C TYR A 310 0.17 19.81 4.59
N GLY A 311 -0.87 19.04 4.27
CA GLY A 311 -1.86 18.54 5.22
C GLY A 311 -2.50 19.68 6.02
N VAL A 312 -2.31 19.68 7.34
CA VAL A 312 -2.90 20.67 8.25
C VAL A 312 -2.21 22.05 8.15
N LEU A 313 -0.95 22.11 7.71
CA LEU A 313 -0.13 23.34 7.72
C LEU A 313 -0.59 24.39 6.69
N ASN A 314 -1.24 23.98 5.60
CA ASN A 314 -1.87 24.89 4.64
C ASN A 314 -3.07 24.21 3.98
N GLN A 315 -4.26 24.41 4.52
CA GLN A 315 -5.49 23.77 4.05
C GLN A 315 -5.96 24.25 2.66
N HIS A 316 -5.43 25.37 2.16
CA HIS A 316 -5.83 25.97 0.88
C HIS A 316 -5.03 25.48 -0.33
N HIS A 317 -3.97 24.69 -0.11
CA HIS A 317 -3.17 24.13 -1.19
C HIS A 317 -3.67 22.74 -1.61
N SER A 318 -3.63 22.46 -2.91
CA SER A 318 -4.04 21.17 -3.47
C SER A 318 -3.19 20.86 -4.70
N THR A 319 -2.69 19.63 -4.80
CA THR A 319 -1.87 19.13 -5.90
C THR A 319 -2.62 17.98 -6.56
N TRP A 320 -2.85 18.06 -7.88
CA TRP A 320 -3.63 17.08 -8.64
C TRP A 320 -2.75 16.31 -9.62
N PRO A 321 -2.20 15.15 -9.22
CA PRO A 321 -1.55 14.21 -10.13
C PRO A 321 -2.61 13.37 -10.85
N ILE A 322 -2.48 13.25 -12.16
CA ILE A 322 -3.22 12.29 -12.98
C ILE A 322 -2.29 11.12 -13.27
N PHE A 323 -2.74 9.91 -12.95
CA PHE A 323 -2.02 8.66 -13.20
C PHE A 323 -2.75 7.81 -14.24
N ALA A 324 -2.01 7.19 -15.14
CA ALA A 324 -2.46 6.15 -16.04
C ALA A 324 -1.95 4.77 -15.60
N PHE A 325 -2.81 3.76 -15.75
CA PHE A 325 -2.57 2.38 -15.32
C PHE A 325 -2.72 1.45 -16.54
N PRO A 326 -1.65 0.76 -16.97
CA PRO A 326 -1.72 -0.20 -18.07
C PRO A 326 -2.39 -1.51 -17.60
N TYR A 327 -3.71 -1.60 -17.76
CA TYR A 327 -4.49 -2.80 -17.44
C TYR A 327 -4.23 -3.99 -18.40
N ASN A 328 -3.26 -3.86 -19.31
CA ASN A 328 -2.77 -4.99 -20.11
C ASN A 328 -1.91 -5.97 -19.29
N LEU A 329 -1.25 -5.47 -18.24
CA LEU A 329 -0.39 -6.24 -17.33
C LEU A 329 -1.19 -7.16 -16.40
N PRO A 330 -0.60 -8.24 -15.87
CA PRO A 330 -1.25 -9.14 -14.92
C PRO A 330 -1.65 -8.46 -13.59
N PRO A 331 -2.58 -9.06 -12.80
CA PRO A 331 -3.08 -8.50 -11.53
C PRO A 331 -1.98 -8.12 -10.52
N TRP A 332 -0.89 -8.88 -10.48
CA TRP A 332 0.25 -8.62 -9.60
C TRP A 332 1.23 -7.54 -10.11
N LYS A 333 0.91 -6.87 -11.23
CA LYS A 333 1.68 -5.77 -11.83
C LYS A 333 0.82 -4.55 -12.21
N CYS A 334 -0.39 -4.68 -12.74
CA CYS A 334 -1.17 -3.55 -13.30
C CYS A 334 -1.49 -2.42 -12.29
N MET A 335 -1.57 -2.75 -10.99
CA MET A 335 -1.78 -1.78 -9.89
C MET A 335 -0.53 -1.54 -9.02
N LYS A 336 0.67 -1.96 -9.46
CA LYS A 336 1.94 -1.69 -8.75
C LYS A 336 2.51 -0.32 -9.13
N LYS A 337 3.12 0.39 -8.17
CA LYS A 337 3.64 1.76 -8.35
C LYS A 337 4.69 1.82 -9.47
N GLU A 338 5.43 0.73 -9.62
CA GLU A 338 6.48 0.48 -10.60
C GLU A 338 6.00 0.55 -12.06
N TYR A 339 4.68 0.44 -12.29
CA TYR A 339 4.05 0.49 -13.62
C TYR A 339 3.02 1.63 -13.77
N MET A 340 2.87 2.49 -12.74
CA MET A 340 1.98 3.66 -12.81
C MET A 340 2.66 4.81 -13.55
N MET A 341 1.97 5.41 -14.52
CA MET A 341 2.49 6.54 -15.30
C MET A 341 1.81 7.84 -14.86
N MET A 342 2.50 8.72 -14.12
CA MET A 342 1.99 10.08 -13.89
C MET A 342 2.00 10.84 -15.23
N THR A 343 0.86 11.30 -15.72
CA THR A 343 0.73 11.98 -17.03
C THR A 343 0.61 13.49 -16.92
N VAL A 344 -0.11 13.98 -15.89
CA VAL A 344 -0.32 15.42 -15.63
C VAL A 344 -0.08 15.70 -14.15
N LEU A 345 0.55 16.82 -13.82
CA LEU A 345 0.56 17.38 -12.46
C LEU A 345 0.12 18.84 -12.47
N ILE A 346 -0.93 19.14 -11.71
CA ILE A 346 -1.51 20.49 -11.55
C ILE A 346 -1.20 20.99 -10.12
N THR A 347 -0.78 22.24 -9.99
CA THR A 347 -0.30 22.87 -8.74
C THR A 347 -1.39 23.58 -7.92
N GLU A 348 -2.66 23.32 -8.23
CA GLU A 348 -3.83 23.97 -7.63
C GLU A 348 -5.08 23.07 -7.80
N ASP A 349 -6.18 23.39 -7.11
CA ASP A 349 -7.50 22.79 -7.40
C ASP A 349 -7.97 23.25 -8.80
N PRO A 350 -8.13 22.34 -9.78
CA PRO A 350 -8.52 22.71 -11.13
C PRO A 350 -10.01 23.05 -11.23
N GLY A 351 -10.85 22.58 -10.30
CA GLY A 351 -12.31 22.75 -10.35
C GLY A 351 -12.92 22.41 -11.71
N ARG A 352 -13.68 23.34 -12.29
CA ARG A 352 -14.26 23.19 -13.64
C ARG A 352 -13.22 23.31 -14.77
N SER A 353 -12.01 23.79 -14.50
CA SER A 353 -10.96 23.96 -15.52
C SER A 353 -10.11 22.69 -15.73
N ILE A 354 -10.45 21.55 -15.13
CA ILE A 354 -9.68 20.29 -15.26
C ILE A 354 -9.47 19.87 -16.71
N ASP A 355 -10.48 20.07 -17.56
CA ASP A 355 -10.44 19.85 -19.00
C ASP A 355 -9.30 20.63 -19.70
N VAL A 356 -9.06 21.87 -19.29
CA VAL A 356 -8.00 22.73 -19.85
C VAL A 356 -6.61 22.15 -19.55
N TYR A 357 -6.43 21.52 -18.39
CA TYR A 357 -5.19 20.83 -18.02
C TYR A 357 -5.08 19.41 -18.62
N LEU A 358 -6.20 18.76 -18.92
CA LEU A 358 -6.28 17.45 -19.58
C LEU A 358 -5.94 17.49 -21.08
N ARG A 359 -6.02 18.66 -21.73
CA ARG A 359 -5.91 18.78 -23.20
C ARG A 359 -4.73 18.02 -23.83
N PRO A 360 -3.47 18.13 -23.36
CA PRO A 360 -2.35 17.40 -23.97
C PRO A 360 -2.52 15.88 -23.92
N LEU A 361 -3.09 15.37 -22.82
CA LEU A 361 -3.35 13.94 -22.64
C LEU A 361 -4.47 13.46 -23.57
N VAL A 362 -5.54 14.24 -23.71
CA VAL A 362 -6.66 13.88 -24.59
C VAL A 362 -6.23 13.93 -26.07
N ASP A 363 -5.44 14.91 -26.49
CA ASP A 363 -4.91 14.94 -27.86
C ASP A 363 -3.96 13.76 -28.14
N GLU A 364 -3.07 13.42 -27.21
CA GLU A 364 -2.18 12.25 -27.37
C GLU A 364 -2.97 10.92 -27.41
N LEU A 365 -4.06 10.81 -26.63
CA LEU A 365 -4.97 9.66 -26.65
C LEU A 365 -5.82 9.57 -27.94
N LYS A 366 -6.28 10.70 -28.49
CA LYS A 366 -7.03 10.75 -29.77
C LYS A 366 -6.14 10.30 -30.94
N ASP A 367 -4.87 10.68 -30.93
CA ASP A 367 -3.88 10.25 -31.91
C ASP A 367 -3.48 8.76 -31.73
N LEU A 368 -3.25 8.33 -30.48
CA LEU A 368 -3.02 6.91 -30.14
C LEU A 368 -4.20 6.00 -30.54
N TRP A 369 -5.44 6.49 -30.51
CA TRP A 369 -6.59 5.74 -30.99
C TRP A 369 -6.63 5.67 -32.52
N THR A 370 -6.51 6.82 -33.18
CA THR A 370 -6.77 6.97 -34.62
C THR A 370 -5.61 6.43 -35.45
N ASN A 371 -4.42 6.99 -35.24
CA ASN A 371 -3.21 6.71 -36.00
C ASN A 371 -2.34 5.63 -35.32
N GLY A 372 -2.31 5.63 -33.98
CA GLY A 372 -1.41 4.79 -33.19
C GLY A 372 0.06 5.23 -33.32
N VAL A 373 0.98 4.43 -32.78
CA VAL A 373 2.42 4.69 -32.85
C VAL A 373 3.20 3.43 -33.20
N ARG A 374 4.16 3.53 -34.14
CA ARG A 374 5.01 2.40 -34.53
C ARG A 374 5.89 1.99 -33.34
N THR A 375 5.83 0.72 -32.98
CA THR A 375 6.39 0.20 -31.74
C THR A 375 7.07 -1.14 -31.98
N TYR A 376 8.25 -1.34 -31.39
CA TYR A 376 8.93 -2.62 -31.39
C TYR A 376 8.44 -3.47 -30.23
N ASP A 377 8.00 -4.70 -30.51
CA ASP A 377 7.69 -5.71 -29.49
C ASP A 377 8.90 -6.66 -29.35
N LYS A 378 9.66 -6.49 -28.26
CA LYS A 378 10.86 -7.28 -27.95
C LYS A 378 10.58 -8.77 -27.75
N SER A 379 9.33 -9.15 -27.44
CA SER A 379 8.94 -10.55 -27.23
C SER A 379 8.51 -11.28 -28.51
N THR A 380 8.04 -10.57 -29.54
CA THR A 380 7.77 -11.16 -30.87
C THR A 380 8.81 -10.77 -31.93
N GLY A 381 9.75 -9.88 -31.61
CA GLY A 381 10.81 -9.40 -32.50
C GLY A 381 10.31 -8.51 -33.65
N ARG A 382 9.06 -8.03 -33.59
CA ARG A 382 8.34 -7.42 -34.73
C ARG A 382 7.85 -6.01 -34.42
N MET A 383 7.80 -5.17 -35.47
CA MET A 383 7.26 -3.82 -35.42
C MET A 383 5.74 -3.82 -35.65
N PHE A 384 4.96 -3.38 -34.67
CA PHE A 384 3.50 -3.24 -34.75
C PHE A 384 3.06 -1.77 -34.61
N THR A 385 1.77 -1.50 -34.81
CA THR A 385 1.17 -0.17 -34.60
C THR A 385 0.38 -0.19 -33.31
N LEU A 386 0.96 0.36 -32.25
CA LEU A 386 0.38 0.42 -30.92
C LEU A 386 -0.75 1.44 -30.88
N ARG A 387 -1.98 1.00 -30.59
CA ARG A 387 -3.09 1.87 -30.22
C ARG A 387 -3.35 1.82 -28.70
N ALA A 388 -4.00 2.85 -28.17
CA ALA A 388 -4.41 2.88 -26.76
C ALA A 388 -5.80 3.49 -26.57
N ALA A 389 -6.50 3.07 -25.51
CA ALA A 389 -7.82 3.55 -25.13
C ALA A 389 -7.95 3.67 -23.61
N VAL A 390 -8.68 4.69 -23.12
CA VAL A 390 -9.04 4.80 -21.69
C VAL A 390 -10.37 4.10 -21.44
N MET A 391 -10.36 3.13 -20.52
CA MET A 391 -11.54 2.33 -20.16
C MET A 391 -12.46 3.09 -19.21
N TRP A 392 -11.90 3.74 -18.19
CA TRP A 392 -12.63 4.56 -17.21
C TRP A 392 -11.65 5.39 -16.35
N THR A 393 -12.17 6.37 -15.63
CA THR A 393 -11.43 7.07 -14.56
C THR A 393 -11.89 6.59 -13.17
N VAL A 394 -10.98 6.32 -12.23
CA VAL A 394 -11.25 5.98 -10.83
C VAL A 394 -11.04 7.20 -9.96
N ASN A 395 -12.04 7.62 -9.19
CA ASN A 395 -12.08 8.96 -8.58
C ASN A 395 -12.78 8.97 -7.21
N ASP A 396 -12.34 9.85 -6.32
CA ASP A 396 -13.19 10.28 -5.21
C ASP A 396 -14.38 11.14 -5.69
N PHE A 397 -15.40 11.29 -4.85
CA PHE A 397 -16.67 11.96 -5.24
C PHE A 397 -16.51 13.46 -5.62
N PRO A 398 -15.58 14.22 -5.01
CA PRO A 398 -15.16 15.53 -5.53
C PRO A 398 -14.52 15.47 -6.93
N ALA A 399 -13.51 14.61 -7.15
CA ALA A 399 -12.81 14.48 -8.43
C ALA A 399 -13.75 13.99 -9.55
N TYR A 400 -14.65 13.04 -9.23
CA TYR A 400 -15.71 12.57 -10.11
C TYR A 400 -16.51 13.74 -10.72
N ALA A 401 -16.90 14.74 -9.91
CA ALA A 401 -17.66 15.89 -10.41
C ALA A 401 -16.86 16.80 -11.35
N MET A 402 -15.53 16.80 -11.23
CA MET A 402 -14.66 17.55 -12.14
C MET A 402 -14.51 16.80 -13.46
N VAL A 403 -14.22 15.49 -13.46
CA VAL A 403 -13.99 14.73 -14.71
C VAL A 403 -15.25 14.30 -15.46
N SER A 404 -16.41 14.26 -14.78
CA SER A 404 -17.69 13.87 -15.38
C SER A 404 -18.61 15.04 -15.69
N GLY A 405 -18.28 16.27 -15.28
CA GLY A 405 -19.14 17.46 -15.45
C GLY A 405 -20.40 17.52 -14.59
N TRP A 406 -20.83 16.40 -14.00
CA TRP A 406 -22.04 16.31 -13.16
C TRP A 406 -21.73 16.71 -11.71
N SER A 407 -22.46 17.69 -11.15
CA SER A 407 -22.14 18.19 -9.81
C SER A 407 -22.53 17.21 -8.69
N THR A 408 -21.57 16.70 -7.94
CA THR A 408 -21.81 15.83 -6.77
C THR A 408 -22.31 16.58 -5.52
N LYS A 409 -23.07 17.66 -5.72
CA LYS A 409 -23.63 18.55 -4.68
C LYS A 409 -25.08 18.95 -5.04
N GLY A 410 -25.88 19.24 -4.02
CA GLY A 410 -27.31 19.56 -4.18
C GLY A 410 -28.17 18.32 -4.44
N TYR A 411 -29.47 18.53 -4.64
CA TYR A 411 -30.49 17.46 -4.71
C TYR A 411 -30.18 16.34 -5.72
N MET A 412 -29.50 16.65 -6.82
CA MET A 412 -29.18 15.72 -7.91
C MET A 412 -27.76 15.13 -7.85
N ALA A 413 -27.13 15.08 -6.67
CA ALA A 413 -25.69 14.74 -6.55
C ALA A 413 -25.28 13.35 -7.08
N CYS A 414 -26.19 12.38 -7.21
CA CYS A 414 -25.84 11.05 -7.72
C CYS A 414 -25.63 11.10 -9.24
N PRO A 415 -24.45 10.75 -9.77
CA PRO A 415 -24.15 10.83 -11.20
C PRO A 415 -24.80 9.71 -12.03
N VAL A 416 -25.17 8.60 -11.37
CA VAL A 416 -25.82 7.41 -11.95
C VAL A 416 -27.33 7.62 -12.00
N CYS A 417 -27.98 7.90 -10.87
CA CYS A 417 -29.43 8.15 -10.80
C CYS A 417 -29.87 9.48 -11.44
N LYS A 418 -28.98 10.46 -11.52
CA LYS A 418 -29.24 11.79 -12.10
C LYS A 418 -30.52 12.46 -11.57
N GLU A 419 -31.41 12.94 -12.44
CA GLU A 419 -32.71 13.52 -12.10
C GLU A 419 -33.67 12.54 -11.40
N ASP A 420 -33.52 11.23 -11.56
CA ASP A 420 -34.33 10.21 -10.86
C ASP A 420 -33.92 10.03 -9.38
N VAL A 421 -32.83 10.64 -8.91
CA VAL A 421 -32.40 10.45 -7.52
C VAL A 421 -33.43 11.02 -6.53
N THR A 422 -33.76 10.23 -5.51
CA THR A 422 -34.69 10.66 -4.46
C THR A 422 -33.93 11.34 -3.33
N SER A 423 -34.19 12.63 -3.13
CA SER A 423 -33.54 13.43 -2.10
C SER A 423 -34.46 14.49 -1.49
N GLY A 424 -34.15 14.92 -0.28
CA GLY A 424 -34.95 15.85 0.51
C GLY A 424 -34.08 16.72 1.43
N TRP A 425 -34.65 17.80 1.95
CA TRP A 425 -33.94 18.72 2.85
C TRP A 425 -34.23 18.41 4.32
N HIS A 426 -33.26 17.83 5.00
CA HIS A 426 -33.37 17.39 6.40
C HIS A 426 -32.13 17.82 7.20
N ALA A 427 -32.31 18.17 8.46
CA ALA A 427 -31.32 18.69 9.41
C ALA A 427 -30.52 19.92 8.92
N GLY A 428 -31.00 20.64 7.90
CA GLY A 428 -30.30 21.75 7.27
C GLY A 428 -29.34 21.37 6.14
N LYS A 429 -29.58 20.23 5.47
CA LYS A 429 -28.79 19.75 4.33
C LYS A 429 -29.63 18.84 3.42
N VAL A 430 -29.11 18.54 2.21
CA VAL A 430 -29.66 17.51 1.34
C VAL A 430 -29.32 16.11 1.86
N CYS A 431 -30.32 15.23 1.92
CA CYS A 431 -30.21 13.80 2.24
C CYS A 431 -30.90 12.95 1.16
N TYR A 432 -30.54 11.67 1.03
CA TYR A 432 -30.92 10.81 -0.11
C TYR A 432 -31.63 9.54 0.38
N LEU A 433 -32.95 9.45 0.15
CA LEU A 433 -33.83 8.39 0.69
C LEU A 433 -34.47 7.58 -0.44
N GLY A 434 -35.33 6.62 -0.11
CA GLY A 434 -36.10 5.88 -1.09
C GLY A 434 -35.34 4.72 -1.72
N HIS A 435 -34.38 4.12 -0.99
CA HIS A 435 -33.70 2.90 -1.44
C HIS A 435 -34.68 1.73 -1.66
N ARG A 436 -35.88 1.81 -1.10
CA ARG A 436 -37.04 0.94 -1.41
C ARG A 436 -37.36 0.83 -2.91
N ARG A 437 -36.99 1.82 -3.74
CA ARG A 437 -37.18 1.75 -5.21
C ARG A 437 -36.43 0.62 -5.90
N TRP A 438 -35.37 0.08 -5.27
CA TRP A 438 -34.59 -1.05 -5.78
C TRP A 438 -35.09 -2.42 -5.28
N LEU A 439 -36.05 -2.46 -4.35
CA LEU A 439 -36.70 -3.71 -3.94
C LEU A 439 -37.62 -4.23 -5.06
N PRO A 440 -37.95 -5.55 -5.09
CA PRO A 440 -39.02 -6.10 -5.91
C PRO A 440 -40.34 -5.31 -5.77
N TRP A 441 -41.19 -5.35 -6.79
CA TRP A 441 -42.42 -4.53 -6.87
C TRP A 441 -43.46 -4.91 -5.80
N ASP A 442 -43.49 -6.19 -5.46
CA ASP A 442 -44.34 -6.89 -4.50
C ASP A 442 -43.76 -6.91 -3.06
N HIS A 443 -42.56 -6.36 -2.84
CA HIS A 443 -41.86 -6.44 -1.57
C HIS A 443 -42.53 -5.60 -0.45
N GLU A 444 -42.93 -6.23 0.66
CA GLU A 444 -43.76 -5.64 1.72
C GLU A 444 -43.32 -4.25 2.24
N TRP A 445 -42.00 -3.99 2.33
CA TRP A 445 -41.48 -2.68 2.78
C TRP A 445 -41.89 -1.50 1.89
N ARG A 446 -42.31 -1.72 0.63
CA ARG A 446 -42.90 -0.66 -0.22
C ARG A 446 -44.19 -0.09 0.38
N GLU A 447 -44.96 -0.89 1.13
CA GLU A 447 -46.21 -0.48 1.79
C GLU A 447 -45.99 0.23 3.13
N LYS A 448 -44.84 -0.01 3.80
CA LYS A 448 -44.55 0.44 5.17
C LYS A 448 -44.24 1.94 5.23
N ASP A 449 -45.28 2.77 5.18
CA ASP A 449 -45.20 4.24 5.23
C ASP A 449 -44.50 4.79 6.48
N LYS A 450 -44.99 4.42 7.67
CA LYS A 450 -44.62 5.01 8.98
C LYS A 450 -43.26 4.58 9.51
N GLU A 451 -42.72 3.48 9.00
CA GLU A 451 -41.40 2.96 9.39
C GLU A 451 -40.27 3.68 8.64
N PHE A 452 -40.54 4.12 7.40
CA PHE A 452 -39.58 4.74 6.49
C PHE A 452 -39.69 6.28 6.48
N ASP A 453 -40.33 6.86 5.46
CA ASP A 453 -40.33 8.31 5.16
C ASP A 453 -41.73 8.95 5.20
N GLY A 454 -42.76 8.19 5.57
CA GLY A 454 -44.16 8.62 5.58
C GLY A 454 -44.93 8.33 4.28
N ASN A 455 -44.32 7.70 3.27
CA ASN A 455 -44.94 7.44 1.97
C ASN A 455 -44.95 5.95 1.59
N THR A 456 -45.88 5.55 0.71
CA THR A 456 -45.89 4.25 0.02
C THR A 456 -45.04 4.32 -1.26
N GLU A 457 -44.12 3.38 -1.47
CA GLU A 457 -43.17 3.43 -2.58
C GLU A 457 -43.68 2.75 -3.86
N ARG A 458 -44.40 3.53 -4.68
CA ARG A 458 -44.95 3.13 -5.99
C ARG A 458 -44.03 3.39 -7.19
N ARG A 459 -42.81 3.91 -7.00
CA ARG A 459 -41.91 4.25 -8.11
C ARG A 459 -41.02 3.07 -8.51
N LEU A 460 -40.69 3.03 -9.80
CA LEU A 460 -39.69 2.11 -10.37
C LEU A 460 -38.26 2.48 -9.92
N ARG A 461 -37.31 1.54 -10.04
CA ARG A 461 -35.86 1.79 -9.96
C ARG A 461 -35.49 2.97 -10.89
N PRO A 462 -34.57 3.88 -10.49
CA PRO A 462 -34.04 4.92 -11.38
C PRO A 462 -33.54 4.38 -12.72
N ARG A 463 -33.75 5.14 -13.79
CA ARG A 463 -33.30 4.80 -15.14
C ARG A 463 -31.76 4.82 -15.23
N GLU A 464 -31.23 3.89 -16.02
CA GLU A 464 -29.82 3.87 -16.42
C GLU A 464 -29.60 4.63 -17.74
N TRP A 465 -28.43 5.25 -17.87
CA TRP A 465 -28.12 6.21 -18.93
C TRP A 465 -26.89 5.79 -19.74
N SER A 466 -27.07 5.59 -21.04
CA SER A 466 -25.97 5.36 -21.97
C SER A 466 -25.07 6.60 -22.10
N GLY A 467 -23.84 6.41 -22.59
CA GLY A 467 -22.94 7.53 -22.86
C GLY A 467 -23.38 8.36 -24.07
N ASP A 468 -24.13 7.79 -25.02
CA ASP A 468 -24.69 8.51 -26.17
C ASP A 468 -25.83 9.44 -25.75
N GLU A 469 -26.78 9.00 -24.92
CA GLU A 469 -27.84 9.87 -24.37
C GLU A 469 -27.28 11.01 -23.53
N ILE A 470 -26.21 10.76 -22.77
CA ILE A 470 -25.49 11.81 -22.03
C ILE A 470 -24.79 12.78 -22.98
N LEU A 471 -24.15 12.29 -24.04
CA LEU A 471 -23.53 13.16 -25.05
C LEU A 471 -24.58 14.01 -25.77
N GLU A 472 -25.75 13.45 -26.08
CA GLU A 472 -26.88 14.20 -26.65
C GLU A 472 -27.39 15.27 -25.67
N GLN A 473 -27.60 14.92 -24.39
CA GLN A 473 -28.01 15.87 -23.35
C GLN A 473 -26.97 17.00 -23.19
N LEU A 474 -25.68 16.70 -23.23
CA LEU A 474 -24.59 17.67 -23.19
C LEU A 474 -24.50 18.54 -24.45
N ASN A 475 -24.81 18.00 -25.63
CA ASN A 475 -24.80 18.75 -26.90
C ASN A 475 -25.97 19.75 -27.01
N ARG A 476 -27.03 19.58 -26.21
CA ARG A 476 -28.17 20.50 -26.12
C ARG A 476 -27.97 21.66 -25.14
N LEU A 477 -26.79 21.76 -24.49
CA LEU A 477 -26.49 22.76 -23.46
C LEU A 477 -25.34 23.69 -23.90
N ASP A 478 -25.55 25.00 -23.75
CA ASP A 478 -24.55 26.02 -24.08
C ASP A 478 -23.62 26.28 -22.87
N PHE A 479 -22.46 25.64 -22.87
CA PHE A 479 -21.46 25.82 -21.81
C PHE A 479 -20.52 26.99 -22.12
N ALA A 480 -20.74 28.10 -21.42
CA ALA A 480 -19.90 29.29 -21.49
C ALA A 480 -18.40 28.98 -21.27
N PRO A 481 -17.47 29.69 -21.97
CA PRO A 481 -16.05 29.36 -21.98
C PRO A 481 -15.37 29.34 -20.59
N PHE A 482 -14.36 28.48 -20.44
CA PHE A 482 -13.54 28.40 -19.23
C PHE A 482 -12.77 29.71 -18.98
N GLY A 483 -13.16 30.46 -17.95
CA GLY A 483 -12.51 31.73 -17.59
C GLY A 483 -13.04 32.35 -16.30
N LYS A 484 -12.43 33.46 -15.86
CA LYS A 484 -12.86 34.20 -14.66
C LYS A 484 -14.06 35.13 -14.89
N THR A 485 -14.45 35.34 -16.15
CA THR A 485 -15.32 36.44 -16.60
C THR A 485 -16.80 36.08 -16.74
N VAL A 486 -17.19 34.86 -16.35
CA VAL A 486 -18.54 34.30 -16.56
C VAL A 486 -19.37 34.34 -15.28
N SER A 487 -20.69 34.56 -15.42
CA SER A 487 -21.66 34.47 -14.32
C SER A 487 -21.54 33.15 -13.55
N ARG A 488 -21.54 33.24 -12.22
CA ARG A 488 -21.37 32.07 -11.32
C ARG A 488 -22.64 31.20 -11.21
N THR A 489 -23.79 31.75 -11.59
CA THR A 489 -25.10 31.10 -11.47
C THR A 489 -25.34 30.16 -12.64
N ARG A 490 -25.53 28.87 -12.37
CA ARG A 490 -25.89 27.87 -13.38
C ARG A 490 -27.33 28.11 -13.88
N PRO A 491 -27.58 28.15 -15.21
CA PRO A 491 -28.94 28.18 -15.75
C PRO A 491 -29.75 26.95 -15.32
N SER A 492 -31.04 27.14 -15.04
CA SER A 492 -31.95 26.03 -14.65
C SER A 492 -32.04 24.94 -15.71
N THR A 493 -31.92 25.31 -16.99
CA THR A 493 -31.88 24.41 -18.15
C THR A 493 -30.71 23.42 -18.13
N HIS A 494 -29.62 23.70 -17.41
CA HIS A 494 -28.43 22.82 -17.34
C HIS A 494 -28.58 21.67 -16.34
N LEU A 495 -29.75 21.52 -15.70
CA LEU A 495 -30.03 20.52 -14.66
C LEU A 495 -28.93 20.52 -13.58
N ASN A 496 -28.11 19.47 -13.53
CA ASN A 496 -26.98 19.38 -12.61
C ASN A 496 -25.59 19.35 -13.27
N TRP A 497 -25.50 19.54 -14.59
CA TRP A 497 -24.23 19.69 -15.30
C TRP A 497 -23.49 20.98 -14.90
N THR A 498 -22.20 21.04 -15.19
CA THR A 498 -21.35 22.21 -14.88
C THR A 498 -20.43 22.64 -16.02
N HIS A 499 -20.12 21.71 -16.93
CA HIS A 499 -19.38 21.85 -18.18
C HIS A 499 -19.61 20.56 -19.01
N LYS A 500 -19.20 20.54 -20.28
CA LYS A 500 -19.12 19.33 -21.12
C LYS A 500 -17.71 18.73 -20.99
N PRO A 501 -17.53 17.51 -20.44
CA PRO A 501 -16.19 16.95 -20.20
C PRO A 501 -15.41 16.66 -21.47
N MET A 502 -14.10 16.95 -21.45
CA MET A 502 -13.22 16.79 -22.61
C MET A 502 -13.04 15.32 -23.04
N PHE A 503 -13.23 14.34 -22.14
CA PHE A 503 -13.19 12.93 -22.51
C PHE A 503 -14.21 12.54 -23.59
N PHE A 504 -15.31 13.28 -23.76
CA PHE A 504 -16.24 13.10 -24.88
C PHE A 504 -15.67 13.51 -26.26
N GLU A 505 -14.44 14.03 -26.35
CA GLU A 505 -13.70 14.15 -27.62
C GLU A 505 -13.01 12.84 -28.06
N LEU A 506 -12.92 11.82 -27.19
CA LEU A 506 -12.40 10.51 -27.56
C LEU A 506 -13.50 9.72 -28.31
N PRO A 507 -13.26 9.25 -29.56
CA PRO A 507 -14.33 8.69 -30.41
C PRO A 507 -15.12 7.52 -29.82
N TYR A 508 -14.54 6.78 -28.86
CA TYR A 508 -15.14 5.64 -28.19
C TYR A 508 -15.88 5.99 -26.88
N TRP A 509 -15.72 7.19 -26.33
CA TRP A 509 -16.11 7.49 -24.94
C TRP A 509 -17.61 7.37 -24.65
N SER A 510 -18.46 7.76 -25.59
CA SER A 510 -19.91 7.63 -25.44
C SER A 510 -20.39 6.16 -25.52
N LYS A 511 -19.58 5.26 -26.07
CA LYS A 511 -19.88 3.82 -26.17
C LYS A 511 -19.41 3.02 -24.95
N LEU A 512 -18.58 3.60 -24.09
CA LEU A 512 -18.09 2.94 -22.87
C LEU A 512 -19.25 2.68 -21.89
N LYS A 513 -19.47 1.41 -21.53
CA LYS A 513 -20.50 0.97 -20.57
C LYS A 513 -20.30 1.59 -19.18
N LEU A 514 -19.05 1.69 -18.74
CA LEU A 514 -18.60 2.41 -17.55
C LEU A 514 -17.59 3.49 -17.99
N ARG A 515 -17.74 4.73 -17.51
CA ARG A 515 -16.86 5.88 -17.86
C ARG A 515 -16.07 6.41 -16.67
N HIS A 516 -16.69 6.37 -15.49
CA HIS A 516 -16.12 6.82 -14.23
C HIS A 516 -16.54 5.83 -13.14
N ASN A 517 -15.61 5.50 -12.25
CA ASN A 517 -15.72 4.52 -11.17
C ASN A 517 -15.41 5.21 -9.83
N LEU A 518 -16.12 4.84 -8.77
CA LEU A 518 -15.98 5.41 -7.42
C LEU A 518 -14.84 4.76 -6.64
N ASP A 519 -14.02 5.57 -5.94
CA ASP A 519 -13.09 5.03 -4.94
C ASP A 519 -13.85 4.44 -3.75
N VAL A 520 -14.04 3.11 -3.78
CA VAL A 520 -14.67 2.32 -2.74
C VAL A 520 -14.04 2.58 -1.36
N MET A 521 -12.72 2.76 -1.25
CA MET A 521 -12.08 3.04 0.05
C MET A 521 -12.45 4.43 0.59
N HIS A 522 -12.67 5.42 -0.28
CA HIS A 522 -13.14 6.74 0.13
C HIS A 522 -14.63 6.71 0.48
N VAL A 523 -15.46 5.96 -0.26
CA VAL A 523 -16.87 5.75 0.10
C VAL A 523 -16.96 5.06 1.47
N GLU A 524 -16.29 3.92 1.65
CA GLU A 524 -16.23 3.16 2.90
C GLU A 524 -15.74 4.02 4.09
N LYS A 525 -14.72 4.86 3.90
CA LYS A 525 -14.29 5.84 4.91
C LYS A 525 -15.40 6.82 5.30
N ASN A 526 -16.14 7.37 4.32
CA ASN A 526 -17.21 8.33 4.59
C ASN A 526 -18.45 7.67 5.24
N VAL A 527 -18.70 6.40 4.90
CA VAL A 527 -19.70 5.55 5.55
C VAL A 527 -19.29 5.27 7.01
N PHE A 528 -18.03 4.90 7.26
CA PHE A 528 -17.46 4.75 8.60
C PHE A 528 -17.59 6.03 9.43
N ASP A 529 -17.12 7.18 8.94
CA ASP A 529 -17.21 8.48 9.66
C ASP A 529 -18.66 8.90 9.95
N THR A 530 -19.62 8.44 9.14
CA THR A 530 -21.06 8.68 9.31
C THR A 530 -21.69 7.73 10.33
N LEU A 531 -21.43 6.43 10.20
CA LEU A 531 -21.96 5.38 11.06
C LEU A 531 -21.37 5.44 12.47
N VAL A 532 -20.04 5.34 12.58
CA VAL A 532 -19.32 5.38 13.86
C VAL A 532 -19.50 6.73 14.55
N GLY A 533 -19.60 7.83 13.80
CA GLY A 533 -19.94 9.14 14.34
C GLY A 533 -21.33 9.22 14.99
N THR A 534 -22.28 8.38 14.57
CA THR A 534 -23.67 8.37 15.05
C THR A 534 -23.91 7.34 16.16
N ILE A 535 -23.41 6.10 16.02
CA ILE A 535 -23.57 5.08 17.07
C ILE A 535 -22.73 5.39 18.32
N LEU A 536 -21.63 6.14 18.20
CA LEU A 536 -20.88 6.66 19.35
C LEU A 536 -21.35 8.05 19.80
N ASP A 537 -22.40 8.60 19.17
CA ASP A 537 -22.97 9.93 19.43
C ASP A 537 -21.89 11.02 19.64
N ILE A 538 -20.97 11.14 18.66
CA ILE A 538 -19.84 12.08 18.76
C ILE A 538 -20.31 13.46 18.35
N GLU A 539 -20.14 14.46 19.24
CA GLU A 539 -20.49 15.85 18.98
C GLU A 539 -19.90 16.36 17.64
N GLY A 540 -20.72 17.08 16.87
CA GLY A 540 -20.37 17.55 15.52
C GLY A 540 -20.28 16.46 14.43
N LYS A 541 -20.14 15.18 14.78
CA LYS A 541 -20.12 14.05 13.84
C LYS A 541 -21.45 13.28 13.77
N THR A 542 -22.18 13.15 14.88
CA THR A 542 -23.44 12.41 14.96
C THR A 542 -24.46 12.95 13.97
N LYS A 543 -25.22 12.04 13.34
CA LYS A 543 -26.32 12.41 12.44
C LYS A 543 -27.65 12.53 13.20
N ASP A 544 -27.71 12.07 14.44
CA ASP A 544 -28.83 12.29 15.34
C ASP A 544 -28.74 13.66 16.04
N THR A 545 -29.23 14.70 15.37
CA THR A 545 -29.21 16.08 15.87
C THR A 545 -30.61 16.54 16.26
N ILE A 546 -30.71 17.60 17.08
CA ILE A 546 -32.01 18.23 17.42
C ILE A 546 -32.81 18.58 16.14
N LYS A 547 -32.15 19.03 15.07
CA LYS A 547 -32.83 19.30 13.79
C LYS A 547 -33.38 18.02 13.16
N ALA A 548 -32.62 16.92 13.18
CA ALA A 548 -33.07 15.63 12.68
C ALA A 548 -34.25 15.06 13.50
N ARG A 549 -34.24 15.22 14.83
CA ARG A 549 -35.37 14.88 15.72
C ARG A 549 -36.64 15.65 15.35
N LEU A 550 -36.53 16.95 15.05
CA LEU A 550 -37.66 17.79 14.61
C LEU A 550 -38.16 17.43 13.20
N ASP A 551 -37.31 16.87 12.33
CA ASP A 551 -37.75 16.35 11.03
C ASP A 551 -38.53 15.03 11.19
N LEU A 552 -38.13 14.13 12.11
CA LEU A 552 -38.90 12.92 12.44
C LEU A 552 -40.30 13.28 12.96
N GLU A 553 -40.40 14.30 13.82
CA GLU A 553 -41.68 14.82 14.31
C GLU A 553 -42.54 15.37 13.16
N ARG A 554 -41.96 16.20 12.28
CA ARG A 554 -42.66 16.77 11.12
C ARG A 554 -43.13 15.71 10.12
N MET A 555 -42.35 14.66 9.93
CA MET A 555 -42.68 13.54 9.05
C MET A 555 -43.67 12.54 9.68
N GLY A 556 -44.03 12.70 10.97
CA GLY A 556 -44.96 11.83 11.67
C GLY A 556 -44.42 10.44 12.06
N ILE A 557 -43.14 10.17 11.75
CA ILE A 557 -42.51 8.85 11.86
C ILE A 557 -41.76 8.67 13.19
N ARG A 558 -41.64 7.41 13.64
CA ARG A 558 -40.76 6.96 14.75
C ARG A 558 -40.87 7.80 16.04
N ARG A 559 -42.08 7.89 16.62
CA ARG A 559 -42.40 8.69 17.83
C ARG A 559 -41.46 8.52 19.02
N GLY A 560 -40.90 7.32 19.23
CA GLY A 560 -39.90 7.07 20.28
C GLY A 560 -38.56 7.79 20.10
N LEU A 561 -38.35 8.48 18.96
CA LEU A 561 -37.21 9.33 18.65
C LEU A 561 -37.63 10.80 18.47
N TRP A 562 -38.70 11.27 19.11
CA TRP A 562 -39.07 12.69 19.09
C TRP A 562 -38.36 13.47 20.22
N MET A 563 -38.49 14.80 20.23
CA MET A 563 -37.96 15.62 21.32
C MET A 563 -38.81 15.43 22.58
N ASN A 564 -38.18 15.05 23.70
CA ASN A 564 -38.85 14.96 24.99
C ASN A 564 -39.21 16.37 25.49
N ARG A 565 -40.44 16.56 25.98
CA ARG A 565 -41.00 17.86 26.43
C ARG A 565 -41.51 17.82 27.88
N ASP A 566 -41.07 16.83 28.67
CA ASP A 566 -41.55 16.60 30.04
C ASP A 566 -40.91 17.57 31.06
N SER A 567 -40.14 18.55 30.58
CA SER A 567 -39.50 19.61 31.36
C SER A 567 -39.44 20.92 30.57
N ASP A 568 -39.24 22.05 31.25
CA ASP A 568 -39.22 23.43 30.71
C ASP A 568 -38.29 23.67 29.50
N LYS A 569 -37.40 22.72 29.21
CA LYS A 569 -36.51 22.73 28.05
C LYS A 569 -36.64 21.40 27.32
N ALA A 570 -37.13 21.46 26.09
CA ALA A 570 -37.22 20.28 25.22
C ALA A 570 -35.83 19.66 25.01
N ARG A 571 -35.69 18.36 25.31
CA ARG A 571 -34.38 17.66 25.33
C ARG A 571 -34.32 16.52 24.30
N ARG A 572 -33.12 16.23 23.82
CA ARG A 572 -32.84 15.06 22.97
C ARG A 572 -32.40 13.91 23.88
N ASP A 573 -33.28 12.94 24.08
CA ASP A 573 -32.93 11.68 24.74
C ASP A 573 -32.07 10.80 23.81
N LEU A 574 -31.21 9.96 24.38
CA LEU A 574 -30.25 9.12 23.64
C LEU A 574 -31.00 8.08 22.77
N ALA A 575 -30.59 7.94 21.51
CA ALA A 575 -31.23 6.97 20.60
C ALA A 575 -30.89 5.51 20.97
N PHE A 576 -31.80 4.57 20.70
CA PHE A 576 -31.55 3.13 20.89
C PHE A 576 -30.40 2.58 20.04
N PHE A 577 -30.05 3.27 18.94
CA PHE A 577 -28.91 2.95 18.07
C PHE A 577 -27.59 3.62 18.50
N SER A 578 -27.58 4.33 19.64
CA SER A 578 -26.38 5.00 20.17
C SER A 578 -25.95 4.36 21.50
N MET A 579 -24.66 4.06 21.61
CA MET A 579 -24.04 3.45 22.80
C MET A 579 -24.14 4.37 24.02
N LYS A 580 -24.41 3.81 25.20
CA LYS A 580 -24.39 4.57 26.46
C LYS A 580 -22.94 4.95 26.82
N PRO A 581 -22.71 5.91 27.72
CA PRO A 581 -21.36 6.38 28.06
C PRO A 581 -20.38 5.31 28.59
N ASN A 582 -20.87 4.22 29.18
CA ASN A 582 -20.04 3.10 29.65
C ASN A 582 -19.73 2.15 28.48
N ASP A 583 -20.75 1.68 27.77
CA ASP A 583 -20.70 0.87 26.57
C ASP A 583 -19.68 1.45 25.55
N LYS A 584 -19.76 2.77 25.34
CA LYS A 584 -18.85 3.55 24.50
C LYS A 584 -17.39 3.50 24.98
N LYS A 585 -17.13 3.55 26.29
CA LYS A 585 -15.78 3.41 26.86
C LYS A 585 -15.26 1.98 26.71
N GLU A 586 -16.13 0.98 26.84
CA GLU A 586 -15.79 -0.43 26.65
C GLU A 586 -15.40 -0.72 25.19
N PHE A 587 -16.21 -0.25 24.24
CA PHE A 587 -15.90 -0.33 22.80
C PHE A 587 -14.54 0.28 22.46
N LEU A 588 -14.24 1.48 22.99
CA LEU A 588 -12.97 2.15 22.76
C LEU A 588 -11.80 1.40 23.43
N LYS A 589 -11.99 0.81 24.62
CA LYS A 589 -10.99 -0.05 25.26
C LYS A 589 -10.70 -1.29 24.42
N PHE A 590 -11.72 -2.00 23.92
CA PHE A 590 -11.58 -3.13 23.00
C PHE A 590 -10.75 -2.75 21.76
N VAL A 591 -11.12 -1.67 21.05
CA VAL A 591 -10.35 -1.21 19.88
C VAL A 591 -8.89 -0.88 20.24
N SER A 592 -8.63 -0.38 21.45
CA SER A 592 -7.26 -0.05 21.91
C SER A 592 -6.41 -1.25 22.32
N SER A 593 -6.99 -2.43 22.59
CA SER A 593 -6.21 -3.65 22.91
C SER A 593 -5.74 -4.40 21.66
N VAL A 594 -6.43 -4.22 20.53
CA VAL A 594 -6.17 -4.98 19.30
C VAL A 594 -4.80 -4.69 18.69
N LYS A 595 -4.10 -5.76 18.32
CA LYS A 595 -2.85 -5.76 17.56
C LYS A 595 -3.07 -6.52 16.26
N PHE A 596 -2.57 -5.96 15.15
CA PHE A 596 -2.61 -6.59 13.83
C PHE A 596 -1.24 -7.15 13.43
N PRO A 597 -1.17 -8.10 12.48
CA PRO A 597 0.09 -8.54 11.90
C PRO A 597 0.89 -7.41 11.25
N ASP A 598 2.21 -7.58 11.18
CA ASP A 598 3.10 -6.55 10.65
C ASP A 598 2.81 -6.27 9.17
N GLY A 599 2.58 -4.99 8.84
CA GLY A 599 2.18 -4.55 7.51
C GLY A 599 0.68 -4.70 7.18
N TYR A 600 -0.16 -5.29 8.06
CA TYR A 600 -1.60 -5.41 7.77
C TYR A 600 -2.33 -4.07 7.92
N ALA A 601 -2.30 -3.45 9.10
CA ALA A 601 -2.91 -2.15 9.40
C ALA A 601 -1.91 -1.21 10.11
N SER A 602 -2.27 0.06 10.34
CA SER A 602 -1.49 0.91 11.24
C SER A 602 -1.79 0.57 12.72
N ASN A 603 -1.06 1.17 13.65
CA ASN A 603 -1.32 1.01 15.08
C ASN A 603 -2.57 1.81 15.48
N ILE A 604 -3.76 1.22 15.27
CA ILE A 604 -5.07 1.83 15.52
C ILE A 604 -5.22 2.30 16.98
N ALA A 605 -4.58 1.65 17.96
CA ALA A 605 -4.62 2.08 19.36
C ALA A 605 -4.12 3.53 19.55
N ARG A 606 -3.15 4.00 18.75
CA ARG A 606 -2.69 5.41 18.76
C ARG A 606 -3.74 6.40 18.25
N CYS A 607 -4.79 5.92 17.59
CA CYS A 607 -5.90 6.72 17.09
C CYS A 607 -7.13 6.69 18.01
N VAL A 608 -7.08 5.99 19.14
CA VAL A 608 -8.18 5.91 20.11
C VAL A 608 -7.97 6.92 21.24
N ASN A 609 -8.98 7.75 21.51
CA ASN A 609 -9.05 8.55 22.74
C ASN A 609 -10.25 8.06 23.56
N VAL A 610 -9.97 7.23 24.57
CA VAL A 610 -10.98 6.57 25.41
C VAL A 610 -11.72 7.60 26.28
N ASP A 611 -11.00 8.47 26.98
CA ASP A 611 -11.60 9.47 27.88
C ASP A 611 -12.34 10.57 27.12
N GLY A 612 -11.78 11.01 25.99
CA GLY A 612 -12.42 11.93 25.04
C GLY A 612 -13.47 11.28 24.14
N GLY A 613 -13.75 9.98 24.30
CA GLY A 613 -14.85 9.26 23.67
C GLY A 613 -14.85 9.27 22.14
N LYS A 614 -13.68 9.26 21.47
CA LYS A 614 -13.58 9.48 20.01
C LYS A 614 -12.31 8.91 19.38
N PHE A 615 -12.35 8.74 18.06
CA PHE A 615 -11.19 8.42 17.23
C PHE A 615 -10.57 9.66 16.58
N THR A 616 -9.24 9.69 16.46
CA THR A 616 -8.46 10.78 15.85
C THR A 616 -7.31 10.24 15.01
N GLY A 617 -7.17 10.71 13.76
CA GLY A 617 -6.01 10.40 12.91
C GLY A 617 -6.06 9.11 12.08
N LEU A 618 -7.18 8.37 12.10
CA LEU A 618 -7.39 7.20 11.24
C LEU A 618 -7.29 7.58 9.75
N LYS A 619 -6.52 6.81 8.96
CA LYS A 619 -6.50 6.88 7.49
C LYS A 619 -7.64 6.06 6.89
N SER A 620 -7.91 6.22 5.59
CA SER A 620 -8.91 5.42 4.86
C SER A 620 -8.73 3.91 5.04
N HIS A 621 -7.48 3.42 5.00
CA HIS A 621 -7.16 2.01 5.21
C HIS A 621 -7.45 1.53 6.64
N ASP A 622 -7.26 2.40 7.65
CA ASP A 622 -7.58 2.06 9.04
C ASP A 622 -9.09 1.98 9.23
N CYS A 623 -9.85 2.89 8.60
CA CYS A 623 -11.32 2.85 8.58
C CYS A 623 -11.87 1.61 7.87
N HIS A 624 -11.27 1.21 6.74
CA HIS A 624 -11.57 -0.01 5.98
C HIS A 624 -11.37 -1.28 6.82
N VAL A 625 -10.18 -1.44 7.43
CA VAL A 625 -9.90 -2.56 8.35
C VAL A 625 -10.87 -2.52 9.55
N PHE A 626 -11.16 -1.34 10.10
CA PHE A 626 -12.10 -1.21 11.21
C PHE A 626 -13.51 -1.67 10.81
N MET A 627 -14.07 -1.17 9.70
CA MET A 627 -15.40 -1.51 9.20
C MET A 627 -15.58 -3.01 9.03
N GLN A 628 -14.59 -3.69 8.44
CA GLN A 628 -14.70 -5.09 8.08
C GLN A 628 -14.35 -6.05 9.23
N ARG A 629 -13.41 -5.67 10.11
CA ARG A 629 -12.79 -6.60 11.07
C ARG A 629 -13.03 -6.28 12.55
N LEU A 630 -13.23 -5.00 12.91
CA LEU A 630 -13.39 -4.57 14.31
C LEU A 630 -14.83 -4.22 14.69
N LEU A 631 -15.51 -3.45 13.84
CA LEU A 631 -16.89 -3.04 14.05
C LEU A 631 -17.85 -4.23 14.26
N PRO A 632 -17.87 -5.29 13.42
CA PRO A 632 -18.80 -6.40 13.60
C PRO A 632 -18.48 -7.27 14.83
N VAL A 633 -17.28 -7.17 15.40
CA VAL A 633 -16.92 -7.89 16.64
C VAL A 633 -17.37 -7.10 17.88
N GLY A 634 -17.03 -5.80 17.93
CA GLY A 634 -17.13 -4.99 19.14
C GLY A 634 -18.52 -4.46 19.49
N ILE A 635 -19.48 -4.44 18.55
CA ILE A 635 -20.83 -3.88 18.80
C ILE A 635 -21.84 -4.88 19.37
N ARG A 636 -21.55 -6.20 19.32
CA ARG A 636 -22.57 -7.28 19.33
C ARG A 636 -23.37 -7.42 20.62
N HIS A 637 -22.89 -6.85 21.73
CA HIS A 637 -23.55 -6.80 23.04
C HIS A 637 -23.80 -5.36 23.53
N LEU A 638 -23.37 -4.35 22.76
CA LEU A 638 -23.44 -2.93 23.12
C LEU A 638 -24.59 -2.17 22.44
N LEU A 639 -25.22 -2.77 21.43
CA LEU A 639 -26.35 -2.21 20.67
C LEU A 639 -27.45 -3.28 20.48
N PRO A 640 -28.72 -2.89 20.28
CA PRO A 640 -29.81 -3.82 20.01
C PRO A 640 -29.57 -4.64 18.74
N GLU A 641 -30.09 -5.87 18.71
CA GLU A 641 -29.87 -6.84 17.62
C GLU A 641 -30.31 -6.31 16.25
N ASP A 642 -31.42 -5.57 16.19
CA ASP A 642 -31.91 -4.89 14.98
C ASP A 642 -30.96 -3.81 14.43
N VAL A 643 -30.06 -3.27 15.28
CA VAL A 643 -29.02 -2.31 14.88
C VAL A 643 -27.73 -3.05 14.54
N VAL A 644 -27.39 -4.10 15.30
CA VAL A 644 -26.19 -4.93 15.08
C VAL A 644 -26.27 -5.67 13.74
N LYS A 645 -27.36 -6.38 13.45
CA LYS A 645 -27.50 -7.21 12.23
C LYS A 645 -27.25 -6.42 10.93
N PRO A 646 -27.90 -5.27 10.66
CA PRO A 646 -27.65 -4.50 9.45
C PRO A 646 -26.23 -3.91 9.36
N ILE A 647 -25.60 -3.59 10.49
CA ILE A 647 -24.20 -3.13 10.52
C ILE A 647 -23.25 -4.30 10.18
N MET A 648 -23.48 -5.50 10.71
CA MET A 648 -22.67 -6.68 10.39
C MET A 648 -22.81 -7.08 8.92
N LEU A 649 -24.02 -6.99 8.34
CA LEU A 649 -24.24 -7.19 6.91
C LEU A 649 -23.50 -6.14 6.05
N LEU A 650 -23.46 -4.87 6.49
CA LEU A 650 -22.64 -3.84 5.83
C LEU A 650 -21.13 -4.15 5.90
N SER A 651 -20.65 -4.66 7.03
CA SER A 651 -19.26 -5.12 7.18
C SER A 651 -18.93 -6.28 6.23
N ARG A 652 -19.84 -7.26 6.07
CA ARG A 652 -19.69 -8.36 5.10
C ARG A 652 -19.69 -7.84 3.67
N PHE A 653 -20.64 -6.96 3.30
CA PHE A 653 -20.72 -6.31 2.00
C PHE A 653 -19.39 -5.68 1.58
N PHE A 654 -18.78 -4.85 2.43
CA PHE A 654 -17.48 -4.25 2.10
C PHE A 654 -16.35 -5.29 2.04
N SER A 655 -16.34 -6.29 2.94
CA SER A 655 -15.31 -7.34 2.94
C SER A 655 -15.36 -8.24 1.69
N GLN A 656 -16.55 -8.49 1.14
CA GLN A 656 -16.71 -9.24 -0.12
C GLN A 656 -16.42 -8.34 -1.34
N LEU A 657 -16.98 -7.13 -1.40
CA LEU A 657 -16.76 -6.16 -2.49
C LEU A 657 -15.28 -5.76 -2.68
N THR A 658 -14.47 -5.77 -1.61
CA THR A 658 -13.05 -5.37 -1.63
C THR A 658 -12.05 -6.53 -1.55
N ALA A 659 -12.55 -7.76 -1.73
CA ALA A 659 -11.72 -8.95 -1.90
C ALA A 659 -10.80 -8.84 -3.13
N LYS A 660 -9.73 -9.65 -3.15
CA LYS A 660 -8.75 -9.66 -4.27
C LYS A 660 -9.36 -10.27 -5.55
N THR A 661 -10.32 -11.16 -5.37
CA THR A 661 -11.04 -11.92 -6.39
C THR A 661 -12.53 -11.86 -6.04
N LEU A 662 -13.40 -11.82 -7.04
CA LEU A 662 -14.86 -11.67 -6.86
C LEU A 662 -15.58 -12.71 -7.73
N ARG A 663 -16.47 -13.53 -7.16
CA ARG A 663 -17.37 -14.35 -7.99
C ARG A 663 -18.50 -13.48 -8.53
N ARG A 664 -18.90 -13.66 -9.79
CA ARG A 664 -20.00 -12.89 -10.39
C ARG A 664 -21.31 -13.21 -9.67
N THR A 665 -21.52 -14.47 -9.33
CA THR A 665 -22.56 -14.99 -8.44
C THR A 665 -22.68 -14.20 -7.13
N ASP A 666 -21.60 -14.06 -6.35
CA ASP A 666 -21.59 -13.28 -5.11
C ASP A 666 -21.97 -11.80 -5.33
N MET A 667 -21.47 -11.19 -6.40
CA MET A 667 -21.76 -9.78 -6.70
C MET A 667 -23.23 -9.55 -7.09
N PHE A 668 -23.89 -10.52 -7.72
CA PHE A 668 -25.34 -10.47 -7.94
C PHE A 668 -26.10 -10.52 -6.61
N GLN A 669 -25.69 -11.34 -5.65
CA GLN A 669 -26.31 -11.36 -4.32
C GLN A 669 -26.08 -10.03 -3.57
N LEU A 670 -24.86 -9.47 -3.60
CA LEU A 670 -24.56 -8.17 -2.99
C LEU A 670 -25.41 -7.03 -3.55
N ARG A 671 -25.81 -7.09 -4.83
CA ARG A 671 -26.73 -6.12 -5.44
C ARG A 671 -28.09 -6.10 -4.74
N HIS A 672 -28.56 -7.23 -4.20
CA HIS A 672 -29.80 -7.32 -3.42
C HIS A 672 -29.58 -7.02 -1.93
N ASP A 673 -28.49 -7.54 -1.34
CA ASP A 673 -28.21 -7.38 0.09
C ASP A 673 -28.01 -5.91 0.49
N ILE A 674 -27.29 -5.12 -0.33
CA ILE A 674 -27.06 -3.70 -0.01
C ILE A 674 -28.35 -2.88 -0.01
N VAL A 675 -29.33 -3.24 -0.84
CA VAL A 675 -30.65 -2.61 -0.86
C VAL A 675 -31.39 -2.92 0.44
N GLN A 676 -31.33 -4.17 0.92
CA GLN A 676 -31.94 -4.54 2.21
C GLN A 676 -31.26 -3.82 3.39
N VAL A 677 -29.92 -3.73 3.41
CA VAL A 677 -29.16 -3.00 4.44
C VAL A 677 -29.53 -1.52 4.45
N LEU A 678 -29.56 -0.87 3.28
CA LEU A 678 -29.96 0.54 3.14
C LEU A 678 -31.41 0.77 3.56
N CYS A 679 -32.33 -0.15 3.25
CA CYS A 679 -33.72 -0.07 3.69
C CYS A 679 -33.87 -0.25 5.21
N LYS A 680 -33.18 -1.23 5.83
CA LYS A 680 -33.18 -1.36 7.30
C LYS A 680 -32.56 -0.15 7.98
N PHE A 681 -31.49 0.42 7.41
CA PHE A 681 -30.97 1.71 7.86
C PHE A 681 -32.02 2.84 7.75
N GLU A 682 -32.84 2.89 6.68
CA GLU A 682 -33.94 3.86 6.52
C GLU A 682 -35.08 3.67 7.54
N MET A 683 -35.11 2.55 8.28
CA MET A 683 -36.02 2.33 9.41
C MET A 683 -35.35 2.70 10.76
N ILE A 684 -34.03 2.55 10.87
CA ILE A 684 -33.27 2.77 12.12
C ILE A 684 -32.82 4.23 12.27
N PHE A 685 -32.06 4.75 11.31
CA PHE A 685 -31.37 6.04 11.42
C PHE A 685 -32.21 7.20 10.86
N PRO A 686 -32.08 8.43 11.39
CA PRO A 686 -32.86 9.57 10.91
C PRO A 686 -32.44 9.98 9.48
N PRO A 687 -33.29 10.70 8.71
CA PRO A 687 -32.98 11.16 7.36
C PRO A 687 -31.59 11.81 7.19
N ALA A 688 -31.14 12.54 8.22
CA ALA A 688 -29.82 13.17 8.29
C ALA A 688 -28.63 12.18 8.21
N PHE A 689 -28.84 10.87 8.35
CA PHE A 689 -27.82 9.84 8.15
C PHE A 689 -27.44 9.71 6.67
N PHE A 690 -28.41 9.82 5.77
CA PHE A 690 -28.29 9.48 4.36
C PHE A 690 -27.62 10.59 3.55
N THR A 691 -26.30 10.70 3.70
CA THR A 691 -25.46 11.48 2.80
C THR A 691 -25.35 10.81 1.42
N SER A 692 -24.86 11.53 0.42
CA SER A 692 -24.61 10.95 -0.92
C SER A 692 -23.68 9.75 -0.88
N MET A 693 -22.74 9.71 0.08
CA MET A 693 -21.81 8.59 0.30
C MET A 693 -22.50 7.33 0.83
N ILE A 694 -23.63 7.46 1.55
CA ILE A 694 -24.46 6.32 1.93
C ILE A 694 -25.22 5.82 0.70
N HIS A 695 -25.79 6.74 -0.08
CA HIS A 695 -26.62 6.40 -1.24
C HIS A 695 -25.85 5.68 -2.35
N VAL A 696 -24.65 6.14 -2.72
CA VAL A 696 -23.87 5.51 -3.81
C VAL A 696 -23.45 4.06 -3.55
N MET A 697 -23.56 3.56 -2.30
CA MET A 697 -23.32 2.15 -2.00
C MET A 697 -24.22 1.21 -2.83
N VAL A 698 -25.42 1.66 -3.21
CA VAL A 698 -26.36 0.89 -4.05
C VAL A 698 -25.86 0.64 -5.49
N HIS A 699 -24.82 1.36 -5.92
CA HIS A 699 -24.23 1.23 -7.27
C HIS A 699 -22.94 0.39 -7.29
N LEU A 700 -22.27 0.21 -6.15
CA LEU A 700 -20.93 -0.41 -6.11
C LEU A 700 -20.88 -1.88 -6.61
N PRO A 701 -21.88 -2.75 -6.36
CA PRO A 701 -21.89 -4.09 -6.95
C PRO A 701 -21.97 -4.07 -8.48
N GLU A 702 -22.66 -3.07 -9.06
CA GLU A 702 -22.74 -2.89 -10.51
C GLU A 702 -21.41 -2.39 -11.06
N GLU A 703 -20.78 -1.40 -10.40
CA GLU A 703 -19.45 -0.92 -10.77
C GLU A 703 -18.39 -2.03 -10.68
N ALA A 704 -18.50 -2.96 -9.72
CA ALA A 704 -17.63 -4.14 -9.61
C ALA A 704 -17.89 -5.20 -10.72
N LEU A 705 -19.15 -5.49 -11.07
CA LEU A 705 -19.50 -6.36 -12.20
C LEU A 705 -19.04 -5.78 -13.55
N LEU A 706 -19.03 -4.45 -13.67
CA LEU A 706 -18.56 -3.75 -14.87
C LEU A 706 -17.02 -3.65 -14.95
N ALA A 707 -16.34 -3.32 -13.84
CA ALA A 707 -14.92 -2.99 -13.83
C ALA A 707 -13.98 -4.12 -13.36
N GLY A 708 -14.52 -5.20 -12.79
CA GLY A 708 -13.74 -6.22 -12.08
C GLY A 708 -13.33 -5.77 -10.65
N PRO A 709 -12.37 -6.46 -10.01
CA PRO A 709 -12.02 -6.24 -8.60
C PRO A 709 -11.57 -4.82 -8.24
N ALA A 710 -11.92 -4.39 -7.02
CA ALA A 710 -11.67 -3.05 -6.51
C ALA A 710 -10.16 -2.69 -6.51
N SER A 711 -9.77 -1.78 -7.39
CA SER A 711 -8.37 -1.42 -7.67
C SER A 711 -7.73 -0.65 -6.51
N ARG A 712 -6.78 -1.28 -5.80
CA ARG A 712 -6.11 -0.72 -4.62
C ARG A 712 -5.11 0.40 -4.99
N ARG A 713 -5.14 1.52 -4.25
CA ARG A 713 -4.23 2.67 -4.44
C ARG A 713 -2.86 2.46 -3.81
N ALA A 714 -1.82 3.01 -4.43
CA ALA A 714 -0.50 3.21 -3.80
C ALA A 714 -0.50 4.42 -2.84
N GLU A 715 0.28 4.36 -1.75
CA GLU A 715 0.45 5.51 -0.83
C GLU A 715 1.26 6.64 -1.49
N LYS A 716 0.67 7.84 -1.61
CA LYS A 716 1.38 9.07 -2.00
C LYS A 716 2.21 9.58 -0.81
N LYS A 717 3.52 9.75 -0.96
CA LYS A 717 4.42 10.40 0.02
C LYS A 717 5.22 11.51 -0.67
N CYS A 718 5.33 12.66 -0.02
CA CYS A 718 6.18 13.78 -0.43
C CYS A 718 7.17 14.05 0.72
N THR A 719 8.46 14.19 0.39
CA THR A 719 9.56 14.32 1.38
C THR A 719 10.03 15.76 1.59
N GLN A 720 9.69 16.69 0.69
CA GLN A 720 10.19 18.08 0.74
C GLN A 720 9.07 19.09 0.48
N GLN A 721 8.74 19.90 1.49
CA GLN A 721 7.59 20.82 1.47
C GLN A 721 7.87 22.20 0.86
N ALA A 722 9.12 22.53 0.52
CA ALA A 722 9.49 23.88 0.06
C ALA A 722 9.00 24.22 -1.37
N LYS A 723 8.96 23.23 -2.27
CA LYS A 723 8.43 23.30 -3.64
C LYS A 723 7.88 21.92 -4.04
N PRO A 724 6.74 21.49 -3.46
CA PRO A 724 6.35 20.09 -3.45
C PRO A 724 6.11 19.53 -4.86
N GLU A 725 5.52 20.28 -5.78
CA GLU A 725 5.19 19.78 -7.14
C GLU A 725 6.40 19.67 -8.05
N GLY A 726 7.40 20.55 -7.85
CA GLY A 726 8.72 20.39 -8.45
C GLY A 726 9.37 19.11 -7.93
N SER A 727 9.49 18.98 -6.61
CA SER A 727 10.05 17.79 -5.94
C SER A 727 9.34 16.49 -6.36
N ILE A 728 8.00 16.51 -6.48
CA ILE A 728 7.19 15.37 -6.93
C ILE A 728 7.53 14.97 -8.37
N ILE A 729 7.68 15.91 -9.32
CA ILE A 729 8.04 15.55 -10.70
C ILE A 729 9.47 15.03 -10.77
N GLU A 730 10.45 15.73 -10.18
CA GLU A 730 11.85 15.27 -10.25
C GLU A 730 11.99 13.88 -9.61
N ALA A 731 11.39 13.66 -8.42
CA ALA A 731 11.39 12.36 -7.76
C ALA A 731 10.57 11.29 -8.48
N TRP A 732 9.51 11.65 -9.24
CA TRP A 732 8.76 10.67 -10.04
C TRP A 732 9.53 10.28 -11.29
N VAL A 733 10.15 11.22 -12.00
CA VAL A 733 10.99 10.94 -13.19
C VAL A 733 12.21 10.10 -12.78
N GLN A 734 12.89 10.46 -11.69
CA GLN A 734 13.96 9.64 -11.11
C GLN A 734 13.48 8.25 -10.74
N TYR A 735 12.33 8.12 -10.05
CA TYR A 735 11.78 6.81 -9.69
C TYR A 735 11.36 5.97 -10.91
N GLU A 736 10.71 6.55 -11.93
CA GLU A 736 10.32 5.82 -13.14
C GLU A 736 11.55 5.33 -13.92
N SER A 737 12.58 6.19 -14.04
CA SER A 737 13.85 5.87 -14.72
C SER A 737 14.65 4.78 -13.99
N LEU A 738 14.88 4.95 -12.68
CA LEU A 738 15.59 3.98 -11.86
C LEU A 738 14.83 2.65 -11.74
N THR A 739 13.48 2.68 -11.78
CA THR A 739 12.68 1.45 -11.86
C THR A 739 12.91 0.76 -13.21
N PHE A 740 12.84 1.47 -14.33
CA PHE A 740 13.05 0.87 -15.66
C PHE A 740 14.46 0.26 -15.80
N CYS A 741 15.51 1.00 -15.47
CA CYS A 741 16.89 0.50 -15.51
C CYS A 741 17.12 -0.64 -14.49
N GLY A 742 16.45 -0.59 -13.34
CA GLY A 742 16.47 -1.63 -12.31
C GLY A 742 15.88 -2.99 -12.71
N MET A 743 15.31 -3.12 -13.92
CA MET A 743 14.96 -4.42 -14.52
C MET A 743 16.18 -5.18 -15.05
N TYR A 744 17.21 -4.45 -15.50
CA TYR A 744 18.41 -5.00 -16.16
C TYR A 744 19.58 -5.17 -15.20
N LEU A 745 19.60 -4.41 -14.10
CA LEU A 745 20.63 -4.51 -13.04
C LEU A 745 20.41 -5.74 -12.15
N LYS A 746 21.38 -6.65 -12.14
CA LYS A 746 21.39 -7.86 -11.29
C LYS A 746 22.18 -7.67 -9.99
N ASP A 747 23.32 -7.00 -10.07
CA ASP A 747 24.34 -6.95 -9.00
C ASP A 747 24.15 -5.78 -7.99
N VAL A 748 22.97 -5.12 -8.02
CA VAL A 748 22.63 -3.93 -7.22
C VAL A 748 21.21 -4.09 -6.66
N GLU A 749 20.94 -3.64 -5.44
CA GLU A 749 19.57 -3.65 -4.88
C GLU A 749 18.65 -2.70 -5.67
N THR A 750 17.64 -3.27 -6.34
CA THR A 750 16.62 -2.58 -7.13
C THR A 750 15.22 -2.86 -6.57
N VAL A 751 14.22 -2.15 -7.08
CA VAL A 751 12.81 -2.35 -6.67
C VAL A 751 12.30 -3.78 -6.97
N PHE A 752 12.97 -4.53 -7.86
CA PHE A 752 12.56 -5.89 -8.25
C PHE A 752 13.31 -7.02 -7.56
N ASN A 753 14.60 -6.86 -7.23
CA ASN A 753 15.39 -7.90 -6.55
C ASN A 753 15.53 -7.67 -5.03
N ARG A 754 15.13 -6.50 -4.51
CA ARG A 754 15.13 -6.19 -3.08
C ARG A 754 14.41 -7.27 -2.27
N PRO A 755 15.06 -7.89 -1.27
CA PRO A 755 14.42 -8.86 -0.39
C PRO A 755 13.15 -8.32 0.27
N GLN A 756 12.10 -9.14 0.35
CA GLN A 756 10.87 -8.75 1.02
C GLN A 756 11.13 -8.44 2.50
N ARG A 757 10.30 -7.56 3.09
CA ARG A 757 10.45 -7.08 4.48
C ARG A 757 10.54 -8.20 5.52
N ASN A 758 9.89 -9.34 5.25
CA ASN A 758 9.93 -10.55 6.07
C ASN A 758 10.64 -11.69 5.30
N ASN A 759 11.81 -11.44 4.69
CA ASN A 759 12.54 -12.49 3.98
C ASN A 759 12.88 -13.66 4.92
N ASP A 760 12.55 -14.87 4.47
CA ASP A 760 12.77 -16.17 5.11
C ASP A 760 14.09 -16.85 4.65
N GLY A 761 14.67 -16.38 3.56
CA GLY A 761 15.95 -16.86 3.01
C GLY A 761 15.83 -17.50 1.62
N GLY A 762 14.63 -17.87 1.17
CA GLY A 762 14.44 -18.65 -0.06
C GLY A 762 14.80 -20.13 0.10
N MET A 763 14.25 -20.99 -0.77
CA MET A 763 14.34 -22.46 -0.68
C MET A 763 15.80 -22.96 -0.75
N ARG A 764 16.11 -24.05 -0.04
CA ARG A 764 17.46 -24.65 0.00
C ARG A 764 17.55 -25.88 -0.90
N ASN A 765 18.74 -26.11 -1.47
CA ASN A 765 19.05 -27.29 -2.26
C ASN A 765 19.48 -28.48 -1.38
N GLU A 766 18.59 -28.91 -0.48
CA GLU A 766 18.73 -30.16 0.29
C GLU A 766 17.92 -31.28 -0.43
N LYS A 767 18.24 -32.56 -0.22
CA LYS A 767 17.53 -33.68 -0.88
C LYS A 767 16.24 -34.09 -0.18
N LEU A 768 16.12 -33.84 1.12
CA LEU A 768 14.91 -34.14 1.89
C LEU A 768 14.03 -32.89 2.03
N SER A 769 12.75 -33.03 1.68
CA SER A 769 11.71 -31.99 1.66
C SER A 769 11.58 -31.21 2.98
N VAL A 770 11.80 -31.86 4.12
CA VAL A 770 11.85 -31.21 5.44
C VAL A 770 12.99 -30.18 5.49
N PHE A 771 14.21 -30.57 5.08
CA PHE A 771 15.39 -29.71 5.17
C PHE A 771 15.46 -28.62 4.09
N ALA A 772 14.85 -28.85 2.92
CA ALA A 772 14.79 -27.87 1.82
C ALA A 772 14.01 -26.58 2.18
N GLN A 773 13.16 -26.63 3.22
CA GLN A 773 12.32 -25.51 3.66
C GLN A 773 13.12 -24.41 4.36
N SER A 774 12.84 -23.15 4.00
CA SER A 774 13.46 -21.99 4.66
C SER A 774 12.50 -21.26 5.58
N ALA A 775 12.95 -21.12 6.82
CA ALA A 775 12.37 -20.31 7.86
C ALA A 775 13.51 -19.54 8.55
N ARG A 776 13.38 -18.21 8.69
CA ARG A 776 14.41 -17.35 9.28
C ARG A 776 14.03 -16.97 10.71
N PRO A 777 14.61 -17.59 11.75
CA PRO A 777 14.40 -17.17 13.14
C PRO A 777 14.96 -15.77 13.39
N PHE A 778 14.40 -15.05 14.37
CA PHE A 778 14.90 -13.74 14.81
C PHE A 778 14.71 -13.50 16.31
N GLY A 779 15.38 -12.45 16.81
CA GLY A 779 15.46 -12.14 18.23
C GLY A 779 16.66 -12.83 18.90
N ASP A 780 17.02 -12.37 20.10
CA ASP A 780 18.08 -13.00 20.89
C ASP A 780 17.65 -14.39 21.37
N PRO A 781 18.52 -15.42 21.30
CA PRO A 781 18.21 -16.75 21.81
C PRO A 781 17.90 -16.71 23.32
N GLY A 782 16.78 -17.33 23.71
CA GLY A 782 16.29 -17.31 25.10
C GLY A 782 17.25 -17.98 26.08
N ARG A 783 18.03 -17.19 26.83
CA ARG A 783 18.91 -17.68 27.90
C ARG A 783 18.12 -18.02 29.17
N GLY A 784 17.49 -19.19 29.21
CA GLY A 784 16.91 -19.71 30.46
C GLY A 784 16.13 -21.01 30.35
N GLU A 785 15.35 -21.20 29.28
CA GLU A 785 14.51 -22.39 29.12
C GLU A 785 15.28 -23.50 28.39
N SER A 786 15.59 -24.56 29.13
CA SER A 786 16.12 -25.80 28.57
C SER A 786 15.00 -26.64 27.96
N PHE A 787 15.11 -27.00 26.69
CA PHE A 787 14.23 -28.00 26.06
C PHE A 787 14.30 -29.32 26.84
N SER A 788 13.17 -29.92 27.20
CA SER A 788 13.19 -31.23 27.88
C SER A 788 13.55 -32.34 26.90
N ARG A 789 14.05 -33.46 27.42
CA ARG A 789 14.35 -34.65 26.62
C ARG A 789 13.09 -35.18 25.91
N ASN A 790 11.96 -35.21 26.61
CA ASN A 790 10.67 -35.63 26.07
C ASN A 790 10.19 -34.69 24.95
N ASP A 791 10.38 -33.37 25.09
CA ASP A 791 10.07 -32.40 24.02
C ASP A 791 10.92 -32.66 22.76
N MET A 792 12.20 -32.99 22.92
CA MET A 792 13.07 -33.33 21.78
C MET A 792 12.70 -34.66 21.12
N GLU A 793 12.30 -35.67 21.89
CA GLU A 793 11.86 -36.98 21.38
C GLU A 793 10.50 -36.88 20.65
N VAL A 794 9.56 -36.06 21.17
CA VAL A 794 8.28 -35.77 20.51
C VAL A 794 8.46 -34.96 19.23
N ALA A 795 9.30 -33.93 19.23
CA ALA A 795 9.61 -33.14 18.03
C ALA A 795 10.31 -34.01 16.95
N HIS A 796 11.28 -34.85 17.34
CA HIS A 796 11.95 -35.76 16.42
C HIS A 796 10.97 -36.74 15.77
N TRP A 797 10.05 -37.32 16.55
CA TRP A 797 8.94 -38.12 16.00
C TRP A 797 8.09 -37.34 14.99
N PHE A 798 7.77 -36.07 15.27
CA PHE A 798 6.98 -35.24 14.35
C PHE A 798 7.68 -35.06 13.01
N VAL A 799 8.99 -34.73 12.98
CA VAL A 799 9.74 -34.60 11.71
C VAL A 799 9.76 -35.92 10.94
N LEU A 800 9.94 -37.06 11.64
CA LEU A 800 9.93 -38.38 11.01
C LEU A 800 8.56 -38.71 10.37
N ASN A 801 7.46 -38.53 11.11
CA ASN A 801 6.11 -38.83 10.63
C ASN A 801 5.62 -37.88 9.51
N ASN A 802 6.30 -36.75 9.28
CA ASN A 802 5.95 -35.76 8.24
C ASN A 802 7.01 -35.64 7.13
N CYS A 803 7.89 -36.64 6.98
CA CYS A 803 8.89 -36.72 5.91
C CYS A 803 8.45 -37.76 4.86
N ASP A 804 7.91 -37.29 3.72
CA ASP A 804 7.39 -38.14 2.64
C ASP A 804 8.44 -39.15 2.14
N GLU A 805 9.72 -38.78 2.13
CA GLU A 805 10.83 -39.61 1.66
C GLU A 805 11.09 -40.87 2.50
N ILE A 806 10.57 -40.93 3.74
CA ILE A 806 10.74 -42.09 4.62
C ILE A 806 9.44 -42.88 4.84
N MET A 807 8.37 -42.60 4.09
CA MET A 807 7.09 -43.33 4.19
C MET A 807 7.25 -44.85 4.09
N ALA A 808 8.15 -45.35 3.22
CA ALA A 808 8.39 -46.79 3.09
C ALA A 808 8.91 -47.44 4.39
N TYR A 809 9.74 -46.74 5.16
CA TYR A 809 10.25 -47.19 6.46
C TYR A 809 9.15 -47.16 7.53
N LEU A 810 8.30 -46.12 7.50
CA LEU A 810 7.12 -46.03 8.37
C LEU A 810 6.15 -47.20 8.08
N ASP A 811 5.86 -47.48 6.81
CA ASP A 811 5.01 -48.62 6.41
C ASP A 811 5.58 -49.98 6.83
N GLU A 812 6.88 -50.21 6.64
CA GLU A 812 7.56 -51.44 7.06
C GLU A 812 7.44 -51.65 8.59
N HIS A 813 7.77 -50.62 9.36
CA HIS A 813 7.70 -50.69 10.82
C HIS A 813 6.25 -50.77 11.34
N GLU A 814 5.29 -50.09 10.71
CA GLU A 814 3.87 -50.22 11.07
C GLU A 814 3.36 -51.64 10.81
N GLN A 815 3.80 -52.29 9.72
CA GLN A 815 3.51 -53.70 9.45
C GLN A 815 4.19 -54.65 10.43
N MET A 816 5.41 -54.37 10.90
CA MET A 816 6.05 -55.13 11.98
C MET A 816 5.23 -55.03 13.27
N MET A 817 4.89 -53.82 13.70
CA MET A 817 4.08 -53.58 14.91
C MET A 817 2.70 -54.26 14.84
N LYS A 818 2.06 -54.31 13.66
CA LYS A 818 0.80 -55.03 13.43
C LYS A 818 0.91 -56.57 13.55
N ARG A 819 2.11 -57.14 13.42
CA ARG A 819 2.37 -58.58 13.58
C ARG A 819 2.76 -58.93 15.02
N GLU A 820 3.47 -58.03 15.70
CA GLU A 820 4.06 -58.26 17.02
C GLU A 820 3.17 -57.83 18.18
N HIS A 821 2.18 -56.94 17.97
CA HIS A 821 1.39 -56.34 19.04
C HIS A 821 -0.13 -56.32 18.76
N PRO A 822 -0.98 -56.39 19.81
CA PRO A 822 -2.43 -56.18 19.67
C PRO A 822 -2.77 -54.83 19.05
N SER A 823 -3.82 -54.78 18.23
CA SER A 823 -4.24 -53.60 17.45
C SER A 823 -4.27 -52.28 18.24
N HIS A 824 -4.80 -52.28 19.45
CA HIS A 824 -4.91 -51.11 20.33
C HIS A 824 -3.55 -50.56 20.85
N LEU A 825 -2.45 -51.31 20.69
CA LEU A 825 -1.10 -50.88 21.05
C LEU A 825 -0.24 -50.48 19.84
N VAL A 826 -0.61 -50.88 18.62
CA VAL A 826 0.18 -50.69 17.39
C VAL A 826 0.63 -49.24 17.21
N ALA A 827 -0.30 -48.28 17.21
CA ALA A 827 0.03 -46.87 16.99
C ALA A 827 0.98 -46.30 18.06
N ARG A 828 0.77 -46.66 19.33
CA ARG A 828 1.66 -46.25 20.43
C ARG A 828 3.06 -46.86 20.28
N LYS A 829 3.15 -48.17 20.03
CA LYS A 829 4.43 -48.87 19.92
C LYS A 829 5.20 -48.48 18.66
N HIS A 830 4.50 -48.19 17.58
CA HIS A 830 5.09 -47.59 16.38
C HIS A 830 5.76 -46.25 16.71
N ARG A 831 5.04 -45.32 17.37
CA ARG A 831 5.59 -44.03 17.84
C ARG A 831 6.76 -44.17 18.82
N GLU A 832 6.67 -45.12 19.77
CA GLU A 832 7.70 -45.36 20.79
C GLU A 832 9.00 -45.98 20.22
N LEU A 833 8.91 -46.88 19.22
CA LEU A 833 10.04 -47.71 18.78
C LEU A 833 10.64 -47.29 17.43
N PHE A 834 9.88 -46.60 16.56
CA PHE A 834 10.34 -46.26 15.21
C PHE A 834 11.65 -45.46 15.17
N PRO A 835 11.90 -44.42 16.00
CA PRO A 835 13.12 -43.61 15.88
C PRO A 835 14.40 -44.43 16.04
N GLN A 836 14.43 -45.39 16.98
CA GLN A 836 15.58 -46.27 17.19
C GLN A 836 15.68 -47.32 16.07
N TRP A 837 14.57 -47.96 15.70
CA TRP A 837 14.55 -48.94 14.61
C TRP A 837 15.01 -48.32 13.28
N PHE A 838 14.62 -47.08 13.01
CA PHE A 838 15.00 -46.34 11.81
C PHE A 838 16.50 -45.96 11.83
N LEU A 839 17.02 -45.51 12.97
CA LEU A 839 18.46 -45.28 13.15
C LEU A 839 19.28 -46.57 12.95
N ASP A 840 18.83 -47.69 13.49
CA ASP A 840 19.49 -48.99 13.30
C ASP A 840 19.44 -49.46 11.84
N SER A 841 18.36 -49.16 11.13
CA SER A 841 18.22 -49.46 9.70
C SER A 841 19.10 -48.57 8.81
N VAL A 842 19.19 -47.27 9.07
CA VAL A 842 20.11 -46.36 8.34
C VAL A 842 21.57 -46.68 8.66
N ASN A 843 21.89 -47.12 9.88
CA ASN A 843 23.22 -47.63 10.23
C ASN A 843 23.60 -48.87 9.40
N LYS A 844 22.68 -49.82 9.17
CA LYS A 844 22.93 -50.98 8.28
C LYS A 844 23.24 -50.53 6.85
N LEU A 845 22.49 -49.58 6.30
CA LEU A 845 22.74 -49.02 4.95
C LEU A 845 24.11 -48.34 4.85
N LYS A 846 24.56 -47.68 5.92
CA LYS A 846 25.90 -47.08 6.03
C LYS A 846 26.99 -48.16 6.05
N SER A 847 26.82 -49.21 6.84
CA SER A 847 27.75 -50.36 6.88
C SER A 847 27.80 -51.16 5.58
N SER A 848 26.72 -51.16 4.78
CA SER A 848 26.64 -51.88 3.50
C SER A 848 27.01 -51.02 2.28
N ASN A 849 27.44 -49.77 2.45
CA ASN A 849 27.67 -48.80 1.35
C ASN A 849 26.48 -48.73 0.35
N SER A 850 25.24 -48.70 0.86
CA SER A 850 24.05 -48.65 -0.01
C SER A 850 24.00 -47.35 -0.82
N PRO A 851 23.64 -47.37 -2.12
CA PRO A 851 23.38 -46.15 -2.88
C PRO A 851 22.17 -45.35 -2.38
N THR A 852 21.34 -45.92 -1.49
CA THR A 852 20.25 -45.22 -0.79
C THR A 852 20.70 -44.50 0.49
N TYR A 853 21.96 -44.63 0.91
CA TYR A 853 22.50 -43.87 2.04
C TYR A 853 22.71 -42.39 1.65
N SER A 854 22.38 -41.49 2.57
CA SER A 854 22.84 -40.10 2.53
C SER A 854 23.12 -39.60 3.95
N ASP A 855 24.02 -38.62 4.08
CA ASP A 855 24.27 -37.99 5.38
C ASP A 855 23.06 -37.19 5.87
N GLU A 856 22.18 -36.73 4.97
CA GLU A 856 20.88 -36.12 5.31
C GLU A 856 19.95 -37.15 5.98
N LEU A 857 19.85 -38.36 5.43
CA LEU A 857 19.06 -39.46 5.97
C LEU A 857 19.60 -39.94 7.32
N TYR A 858 20.93 -40.01 7.46
CA TYR A 858 21.59 -40.30 8.74
C TYR A 858 21.32 -39.20 9.78
N ASN A 859 21.43 -37.92 9.40
CA ASN A 859 21.12 -36.80 10.29
C ASN A 859 19.63 -36.80 10.68
N LEU A 860 18.71 -37.12 9.77
CA LEU A 860 17.29 -37.29 10.09
C LEU A 860 17.08 -38.38 11.13
N ALA A 861 17.67 -39.56 10.94
CA ALA A 861 17.53 -40.71 11.83
C ALA A 861 18.18 -40.50 13.22
N PHE A 862 19.33 -39.82 13.30
CA PHE A 862 20.09 -39.63 14.55
C PHE A 862 19.42 -38.70 15.57
N GLY A 863 18.49 -37.83 15.16
CA GLY A 863 17.76 -36.93 16.06
C GLY A 863 18.51 -35.65 16.48
N PRO A 864 17.84 -34.76 17.25
CA PRO A 864 18.35 -33.43 17.57
C PRO A 864 19.48 -33.43 18.61
N ILE A 865 20.61 -32.81 18.26
CA ILE A 865 21.76 -32.62 19.16
C ILE A 865 21.57 -31.39 20.07
N ARG A 866 20.92 -30.35 19.56
CA ARG A 866 20.68 -29.07 20.25
C ARG A 866 19.47 -28.37 19.64
N ALA A 867 18.60 -27.87 20.51
CA ALA A 867 17.51 -26.94 20.19
C ALA A 867 17.86 -25.53 20.71
N GLU A 868 17.41 -24.49 20.00
CA GLU A 868 17.52 -23.09 20.41
C GLU A 868 16.16 -22.38 20.29
N LEU A 869 15.87 -21.50 21.24
CA LEU A 869 14.58 -20.81 21.38
C LEU A 869 14.64 -19.36 20.89
N PHE A 870 13.71 -18.97 20.01
CA PHE A 870 13.62 -17.62 19.43
C PHE A 870 12.25 -16.97 19.67
N SER A 871 12.18 -15.64 19.58
CA SER A 871 10.95 -14.86 19.77
C SER A 871 10.06 -14.76 18.52
N GLY A 872 10.50 -15.34 17.40
CA GLY A 872 9.71 -15.46 16.19
C GLY A 872 10.53 -15.91 14.98
N CYS A 873 9.86 -16.09 13.86
CA CYS A 873 10.48 -16.42 12.57
C CYS A 873 9.74 -15.78 11.40
N ASN A 874 10.45 -15.60 10.28
CA ASN A 874 9.85 -15.33 8.98
C ASN A 874 9.73 -16.64 8.20
N VAL A 875 8.56 -16.93 7.63
CA VAL A 875 8.30 -18.08 6.75
C VAL A 875 7.31 -17.67 5.68
N ASN A 876 7.52 -18.07 4.42
CA ASN A 876 6.65 -17.76 3.27
C ASN A 876 6.35 -16.25 3.14
N GLY A 877 7.35 -15.39 3.43
CA GLY A 877 7.18 -13.93 3.47
C GLY A 877 6.29 -13.38 4.59
N VAL A 878 5.85 -14.21 5.54
CA VAL A 878 5.02 -13.85 6.70
C VAL A 878 5.86 -13.84 7.97
N LYS A 879 5.66 -12.83 8.82
CA LYS A 879 6.33 -12.70 10.12
C LYS A 879 5.46 -13.30 11.23
N PHE A 880 5.95 -14.37 11.84
CA PHE A 880 5.36 -14.97 13.03
C PHE A 880 6.06 -14.44 14.28
N LEU A 881 5.30 -13.87 15.20
CA LEU A 881 5.77 -13.41 16.51
C LEU A 881 5.28 -14.39 17.57
N GLY A 882 6.18 -14.88 18.42
CA GLY A 882 5.79 -15.65 19.59
C GLY A 882 5.23 -14.74 20.68
N PRO A 883 3.94 -14.87 21.09
CA PRO A 883 3.59 -14.63 22.48
C PRO A 883 4.24 -15.73 23.36
N HIS A 884 4.10 -15.63 24.68
CA HIS A 884 4.65 -16.58 25.67
C HIS A 884 4.12 -18.04 25.59
N GLU A 885 3.44 -18.43 24.50
CA GLU A 885 2.87 -19.77 24.28
C GLU A 885 3.09 -20.30 22.85
N MET A 886 4.03 -19.72 22.07
CA MET A 886 4.53 -20.34 20.83
C MET A 886 6.05 -20.50 20.90
N THR A 887 6.49 -21.71 21.26
CA THR A 887 7.92 -22.06 21.37
C THR A 887 8.48 -22.29 19.97
N SER A 888 9.27 -21.35 19.44
CA SER A 888 9.96 -21.56 18.15
C SER A 888 11.32 -22.23 18.36
N CYS A 889 11.56 -23.34 17.66
CA CYS A 889 12.60 -24.29 17.99
C CYS A 889 13.54 -24.48 16.80
N VAL A 890 14.84 -24.18 16.98
CA VAL A 890 15.84 -24.35 15.91
C VAL A 890 16.78 -25.50 16.22
N ARG A 891 16.77 -26.52 15.36
CA ARG A 891 17.73 -27.63 15.39
C ARG A 891 19.05 -27.19 14.74
N LYS A 892 20.19 -27.49 15.38
CA LYS A 892 21.54 -27.38 14.79
C LYS A 892 22.26 -28.73 14.86
N THR A 893 22.62 -29.28 13.72
CA THR A 893 23.50 -30.46 13.58
C THR A 893 24.94 -30.04 13.23
N ALA A 894 25.89 -30.98 13.27
CA ALA A 894 27.31 -30.70 12.99
C ALA A 894 27.60 -30.41 11.50
N VAL A 895 26.75 -30.92 10.59
CA VAL A 895 26.57 -30.38 9.24
C VAL A 895 25.43 -29.36 9.30
N SER A 896 25.52 -28.25 8.55
CA SER A 896 24.72 -27.02 8.71
C SER A 896 23.24 -27.10 8.30
N MET A 897 22.62 -28.25 8.49
CA MET A 897 21.18 -28.48 8.34
C MET A 897 20.45 -27.89 9.54
N SER A 898 19.30 -27.26 9.29
CA SER A 898 18.50 -26.61 10.34
C SER A 898 17.02 -26.73 10.05
N GLN A 899 16.23 -26.98 11.09
CA GLN A 899 14.76 -26.96 11.03
C GLN A 899 14.21 -25.94 12.00
N VAL A 900 13.04 -25.39 11.66
CA VAL A 900 12.29 -24.44 12.50
C VAL A 900 10.90 -25.01 12.73
N GLU A 901 10.64 -25.39 13.97
CA GLU A 901 9.34 -25.90 14.41
C GLU A 901 8.64 -24.85 15.26
N ALA A 902 7.32 -24.88 15.27
CA ALA A 902 6.50 -24.16 16.24
C ALA A 902 5.85 -25.17 17.19
N LYS A 903 6.04 -24.99 18.50
CA LYS A 903 5.17 -25.60 19.51
C LYS A 903 3.86 -24.82 19.55
N CYS A 904 2.76 -25.52 19.39
CA CYS A 904 1.40 -25.00 19.30
C CYS A 904 0.57 -25.43 20.52
N ARG A 905 -0.41 -24.61 20.84
CA ARG A 905 -1.51 -24.94 21.75
C ARG A 905 -2.77 -25.09 20.92
N TRP A 906 -3.17 -26.33 20.64
CA TRP A 906 -4.37 -26.59 19.85
C TRP A 906 -5.61 -26.33 20.70
N PHE A 907 -6.53 -25.49 20.22
CA PHE A 907 -7.82 -25.26 20.88
C PHE A 907 -8.87 -26.23 20.34
N ASP A 908 -9.85 -26.62 21.17
CA ASP A 908 -10.98 -27.45 20.71
C ASP A 908 -11.90 -26.62 19.79
N THR A 909 -11.83 -26.89 18.49
CA THR A 909 -12.64 -26.23 17.45
C THR A 909 -13.91 -26.99 17.09
N ASN A 910 -14.21 -28.12 17.74
CA ASN A 910 -15.31 -29.00 17.34
C ASN A 910 -16.70 -28.34 17.60
N PRO A 911 -17.51 -28.08 16.56
CA PRO A 911 -18.82 -27.43 16.70
C PRO A 911 -19.84 -28.30 17.48
N ASN A 912 -19.68 -29.62 17.44
CA ASN A 912 -20.59 -30.57 18.09
C ASN A 912 -20.32 -30.69 19.61
N ARG A 913 -19.29 -30.00 20.13
CA ARG A 913 -18.99 -29.95 21.58
C ARG A 913 -19.46 -28.63 22.19
N ALA A 914 -20.54 -28.71 22.96
CA ALA A 914 -21.10 -27.59 23.69
C ALA A 914 -20.04 -26.84 24.52
N GLY A 915 -19.81 -25.56 24.18
CA GLY A 915 -18.85 -24.68 24.84
C GLY A 915 -17.41 -24.69 24.31
N SER A 916 -17.12 -25.37 23.19
CA SER A 916 -15.80 -25.32 22.53
C SER A 916 -15.71 -24.15 21.52
N VAL A 917 -16.73 -23.98 20.68
CA VAL A 917 -16.88 -22.82 19.78
C VAL A 917 -18.25 -22.14 19.91
N LYS A 918 -18.36 -20.92 19.38
CA LYS A 918 -19.60 -20.15 19.19
C LYS A 918 -19.57 -19.52 17.80
N ILE A 919 -20.70 -19.53 17.09
CA ILE A 919 -20.87 -18.81 15.81
C ILE A 919 -22.02 -17.82 16.01
N ASP A 920 -21.79 -16.56 15.65
CA ASP A 920 -22.68 -15.43 15.94
C ASP A 920 -22.71 -14.49 14.74
N HIS A 921 -23.73 -14.64 13.88
CA HIS A 921 -23.88 -13.94 12.59
C HIS A 921 -22.60 -13.98 11.71
N GLY A 922 -21.99 -15.17 11.58
CA GLY A 922 -20.76 -15.39 10.82
C GLY A 922 -19.46 -15.06 11.55
N VAL A 923 -19.52 -14.51 12.77
CA VAL A 923 -18.34 -14.35 13.63
C VAL A 923 -18.10 -15.65 14.39
N LEU A 924 -16.97 -16.31 14.12
CA LEU A 924 -16.51 -17.51 14.83
C LEU A 924 -15.65 -17.12 16.05
N SER A 925 -16.04 -17.61 17.22
CA SER A 925 -15.32 -17.46 18.48
C SER A 925 -14.94 -18.83 19.06
N VAL A 926 -13.67 -18.97 19.45
CA VAL A 926 -13.09 -20.20 20.03
C VAL A 926 -12.79 -20.00 21.52
N ASN A 927 -13.01 -21.04 22.32
CA ASN A 927 -12.73 -21.07 23.75
C ASN A 927 -11.26 -21.46 24.01
N ILE A 928 -10.41 -20.50 24.35
CA ILE A 928 -8.98 -20.75 24.58
C ILE A 928 -8.67 -21.49 25.88
N ASN A 929 -9.68 -21.74 26.73
CA ASN A 929 -9.56 -22.55 27.94
C ASN A 929 -9.78 -24.06 27.68
N ARG A 930 -10.05 -24.48 26.43
CA ARG A 930 -10.18 -25.88 26.04
C ARG A 930 -9.10 -26.23 25.01
N THR A 931 -8.18 -27.12 25.38
CA THR A 931 -7.16 -27.66 24.48
C THR A 931 -7.54 -29.02 23.90
N TRP A 932 -6.81 -29.42 22.87
CA TRP A 932 -6.77 -30.77 22.32
C TRP A 932 -5.31 -31.06 21.92
N TYR A 933 -5.00 -32.30 21.49
CA TYR A 933 -3.68 -32.73 21.02
C TYR A 933 -2.48 -32.27 21.86
N ASP A 934 -2.62 -32.19 23.19
CA ASP A 934 -1.53 -31.81 24.10
C ASP A 934 -0.34 -32.80 24.03
N ASP A 935 -0.59 -34.06 23.62
CA ASP A 935 0.39 -35.12 23.34
C ASP A 935 1.08 -35.01 21.96
N ASP A 936 0.67 -34.06 21.11
CA ASP A 936 1.26 -33.80 19.78
C ASP A 936 1.27 -32.29 19.44
N PRO A 937 2.10 -31.49 20.16
CA PRO A 937 2.01 -30.03 20.12
C PRO A 937 2.96 -29.38 19.10
N TYR A 938 3.48 -30.08 18.09
CA TYR A 938 4.48 -29.53 17.15
C TYR A 938 3.96 -29.43 15.71
N ILE A 939 4.43 -28.42 14.97
CA ILE A 939 4.33 -28.32 13.50
C ILE A 939 5.62 -27.79 12.90
N LEU A 940 5.90 -28.10 11.63
CA LEU A 940 6.90 -27.37 10.85
C LEU A 940 6.41 -25.93 10.61
N ALA A 941 7.30 -24.95 10.68
CA ALA A 941 6.89 -23.54 10.63
C ALA A 941 6.30 -23.08 9.28
N ASN A 942 6.44 -23.88 8.21
CA ASN A 942 5.79 -23.64 6.91
C ASN A 942 4.32 -24.12 6.86
N MET A 943 3.93 -25.07 7.72
CA MET A 943 2.54 -25.53 7.87
C MET A 943 1.67 -24.47 8.58
N ALA A 944 2.30 -23.51 9.26
CA ALA A 944 1.61 -22.48 10.02
C ALA A 944 0.93 -21.45 9.11
N SER A 945 -0.41 -21.38 9.15
CA SER A 945 -1.18 -20.27 8.58
C SER A 945 -1.34 -19.14 9.60
N GLN A 946 -1.13 -17.89 9.18
CA GLN A 946 -1.29 -16.73 10.05
C GLN A 946 -2.78 -16.37 10.24
N ILE A 947 -3.24 -16.48 11.49
CA ILE A 947 -4.57 -16.10 11.94
C ILE A 947 -4.49 -15.08 13.08
N VAL A 948 -5.52 -14.25 13.22
CA VAL A 948 -5.60 -13.21 14.25
C VAL A 948 -6.69 -13.56 15.25
N TYR A 949 -6.30 -13.61 16.52
CA TYR A 949 -7.19 -13.79 17.66
C TYR A 949 -7.51 -12.44 18.31
N LEU A 950 -8.75 -11.98 18.18
CA LEU A 950 -9.25 -10.79 18.89
C LEU A 950 -9.94 -11.21 20.18
N ASP A 951 -9.93 -10.37 21.22
CA ASP A 951 -10.80 -10.57 22.39
C ASP A 951 -12.27 -10.59 21.96
N ASP A 952 -13.08 -11.50 22.51
CA ASP A 952 -14.53 -11.47 22.30
C ASP A 952 -15.23 -10.76 23.49
N PRO A 953 -15.67 -9.50 23.34
CA PRO A 953 -16.30 -8.77 24.44
C PRO A 953 -17.74 -9.22 24.71
N LYS A 954 -18.42 -9.93 23.78
CA LYS A 954 -19.76 -10.52 23.98
C LYS A 954 -19.68 -11.88 24.68
N ALA A 955 -18.65 -12.68 24.39
CA ALA A 955 -18.46 -14.00 25.00
C ALA A 955 -17.61 -13.98 26.27
N GLY A 956 -16.82 -12.93 26.50
CA GLY A 956 -16.07 -12.68 27.74
C GLY A 956 -14.70 -13.36 27.81
N ASN A 957 -14.08 -13.28 29.01
CA ASN A 957 -12.74 -13.83 29.26
C ASN A 957 -12.66 -15.32 28.89
N GLY A 958 -11.58 -15.70 28.21
CA GLY A 958 -11.39 -17.07 27.69
C GLY A 958 -11.97 -17.32 26.30
N TRP A 959 -12.62 -16.34 25.67
CA TRP A 959 -13.09 -16.43 24.29
C TRP A 959 -12.31 -15.49 23.37
N LYS A 960 -11.97 -15.99 22.17
CA LYS A 960 -11.31 -15.21 21.12
C LYS A 960 -12.07 -15.34 19.80
N VAL A 961 -12.33 -14.22 19.14
CA VAL A 961 -12.79 -14.22 17.73
C VAL A 961 -11.59 -14.56 16.84
N VAL A 962 -11.78 -15.51 15.93
CA VAL A 962 -10.74 -15.95 14.98
C VAL A 962 -10.97 -15.28 13.63
N GLN A 963 -9.92 -14.68 13.06
CA GLN A 963 -9.97 -14.08 11.73
C GLN A 963 -8.76 -14.46 10.88
N LYS A 964 -9.00 -15.08 9.72
CA LYS A 964 -7.99 -15.21 8.66
C LYS A 964 -7.73 -13.84 8.02
N MET A 965 -6.46 -13.48 7.84
CA MET A 965 -6.04 -12.18 7.30
C MET A 965 -4.89 -12.37 6.30
N ASP A 966 -5.22 -12.43 5.01
CA ASP A 966 -4.23 -12.74 3.97
C ASP A 966 -3.25 -11.58 3.76
N HIS A 967 -1.97 -11.90 3.59
CA HIS A 967 -0.95 -10.89 3.36
C HIS A 967 -1.19 -10.12 2.05
N ARG A 968 -0.78 -8.84 2.02
CA ARG A 968 -1.08 -7.89 0.93
C ARG A 968 -0.59 -8.35 -0.45
N ASN A 969 0.45 -9.19 -0.50
CA ASN A 969 1.17 -9.56 -1.71
C ASN A 969 0.77 -10.92 -2.32
N VAL A 970 -0.12 -11.69 -1.69
CA VAL A 970 -0.59 -13.00 -2.21
C VAL A 970 -1.73 -12.77 -3.23
N TYR A 971 -1.78 -13.52 -4.32
CA TYR A 971 -2.82 -13.43 -5.37
C TYR A 971 -3.29 -14.84 -5.73
N ASP A 972 -4.61 -15.08 -5.69
CA ASP A 972 -5.20 -16.40 -5.97
C ASP A 972 -5.40 -16.58 -7.48
N ILE A 973 -4.40 -17.19 -8.13
CA ILE A 973 -4.33 -17.40 -9.57
C ILE A 973 -3.89 -18.85 -9.80
N PRO A 974 -4.66 -19.67 -10.54
CA PRO A 974 -4.23 -21.02 -10.89
C PRO A 974 -2.90 -20.96 -11.66
N GLU A 975 -1.91 -21.72 -11.21
CA GLU A 975 -0.72 -21.96 -12.03
C GLU A 975 -1.15 -22.90 -13.17
N LEU A 976 -1.11 -22.37 -14.40
CA LEU A 976 -1.30 -23.17 -15.60
C LEU A 976 -0.02 -23.97 -15.84
N ASP A 977 0.04 -25.16 -15.24
CA ASP A 977 1.09 -26.13 -15.54
C ASP A 977 1.00 -26.50 -17.04
N PRO A 978 2.10 -26.43 -17.82
CA PRO A 978 2.07 -26.77 -19.24
C PRO A 978 1.82 -28.25 -19.56
N SER A 979 1.72 -29.14 -18.56
CA SER A 979 1.66 -30.60 -18.76
C SER A 979 0.25 -31.23 -18.74
N ASP A 980 -0.71 -30.68 -17.99
CA ASP A 980 -2.07 -31.25 -17.88
C ASP A 980 -2.97 -30.89 -19.09
N ASN A 981 -2.71 -31.54 -20.22
CA ASN A 981 -3.70 -31.75 -21.29
C ASN A 981 -4.40 -33.11 -21.10
N ASP A 982 -5.18 -33.26 -20.04
CA ASP A 982 -6.20 -34.32 -19.95
C ASP A 982 -7.57 -33.72 -19.62
N VAL A 983 -8.59 -34.20 -20.34
CA VAL A 983 -9.96 -33.70 -20.29
C VAL A 983 -10.80 -34.69 -19.46
N ASP A 984 -12.00 -34.25 -19.04
CA ASP A 984 -13.01 -35.03 -18.30
C ASP A 984 -12.71 -35.33 -16.82
N ASN A 985 -13.05 -34.37 -15.95
CA ASN A 985 -13.78 -34.66 -14.69
C ASN A 985 -14.40 -33.38 -14.07
N VAL A 986 -15.36 -32.77 -14.78
CA VAL A 986 -16.16 -31.62 -14.25
C VAL A 986 -17.66 -31.92 -14.39
N ALA A 987 -18.09 -33.04 -13.82
CA ALA A 987 -19.43 -33.57 -14.04
C ALA A 987 -20.08 -34.31 -12.85
N ASP A 988 -19.76 -33.97 -11.58
CA ASP A 988 -20.51 -34.53 -10.43
C ASP A 988 -20.55 -33.66 -9.15
N GLN A 989 -21.05 -32.42 -9.27
CA GLN A 989 -21.53 -31.61 -8.13
C GLN A 989 -22.80 -30.81 -8.50
N ARG A 990 -23.83 -31.51 -9.01
CA ARG A 990 -25.07 -30.90 -9.52
C ARG A 990 -26.35 -31.63 -9.11
N LEU A 991 -26.45 -32.07 -7.85
CA LEU A 991 -27.71 -32.56 -7.28
C LEU A 991 -27.69 -32.54 -5.75
N GLU A 992 -28.10 -31.39 -5.17
CA GLU A 992 -28.77 -31.29 -3.85
C GLU A 992 -29.09 -29.80 -3.58
N SER A 993 -30.31 -29.38 -3.98
CA SER A 993 -30.74 -27.98 -3.88
C SER A 993 -32.20 -27.87 -3.43
N SER A 994 -32.50 -28.42 -2.26
CA SER A 994 -33.78 -28.23 -1.57
C SER A 994 -33.64 -28.44 -0.06
N MET A 995 -34.00 -27.41 0.71
CA MET A 995 -34.24 -27.47 2.17
C MET A 995 -33.03 -27.80 3.07
N GLU A 996 -32.20 -26.79 3.39
CA GLU A 996 -31.85 -26.48 4.79
C GLU A 996 -31.16 -25.10 4.93
N ASN A 997 -31.91 -24.10 5.40
CA ASN A 997 -31.34 -22.80 5.77
C ASN A 997 -30.74 -22.89 7.18
N ASP A 998 -29.40 -22.90 7.27
CA ASP A 998 -28.58 -22.28 8.35
C ASP A 998 -27.09 -22.73 8.27
N ALA A 999 -26.81 -23.86 7.61
CA ALA A 999 -25.48 -24.45 7.52
C ALA A 999 -24.46 -23.69 6.63
N GLU A 1000 -24.91 -22.87 5.68
CA GLU A 1000 -24.03 -22.28 4.65
C GLU A 1000 -23.04 -21.22 5.17
N THR A 1001 -23.18 -20.78 6.42
CA THR A 1001 -22.34 -19.75 7.06
C THR A 1001 -20.86 -20.15 7.21
N LEU A 1002 -20.49 -21.40 6.94
CA LEU A 1002 -19.14 -21.94 7.13
C LEU A 1002 -18.17 -21.65 5.97
N ARG A 1003 -18.65 -21.64 4.72
CA ARG A 1003 -17.79 -21.57 3.51
C ARG A 1003 -16.96 -20.29 3.41
N ASP A 1004 -17.49 -19.17 3.89
CA ASP A 1004 -16.83 -17.84 3.83
C ASP A 1004 -15.69 -17.64 4.85
N THR A 1005 -15.53 -18.53 5.85
CA THR A 1005 -14.55 -18.29 6.92
C THR A 1005 -13.14 -18.80 6.59
N ASN A 1006 -13.01 -19.91 5.85
CA ASN A 1006 -11.75 -20.66 5.70
C ASN A 1006 -11.04 -21.02 7.03
N VAL A 1007 -11.74 -21.00 8.18
CA VAL A 1007 -11.19 -21.37 9.50
C VAL A 1007 -11.52 -22.82 9.85
N ILE A 1008 -12.67 -23.32 9.39
CA ILE A 1008 -12.96 -24.76 9.40
C ILE A 1008 -12.65 -25.32 8.00
N GLN A 1009 -11.35 -25.50 7.73
CA GLN A 1009 -10.95 -26.61 6.86
C GLN A 1009 -11.27 -27.93 7.60
N GLU A 1010 -11.35 -29.02 6.84
CA GLU A 1010 -11.58 -30.36 7.38
C GLU A 1010 -10.56 -30.70 8.48
N PRO A 1011 -10.94 -31.50 9.51
CA PRO A 1011 -10.05 -31.83 10.61
C PRO A 1011 -8.82 -32.57 10.07
N PHE A 1012 -7.67 -31.89 10.09
CA PHE A 1012 -6.37 -32.30 9.55
C PHE A 1012 -6.35 -33.69 8.92
N SER A 1013 -6.63 -33.74 7.62
CA SER A 1013 -6.31 -34.86 6.73
C SER A 1013 -4.79 -34.94 6.49
N ASN A 1014 -4.03 -34.96 7.60
CA ASN A 1014 -2.65 -35.42 7.61
C ASN A 1014 -2.60 -36.77 6.89
N ARG A 1015 -1.58 -36.96 6.07
CA ARG A 1015 -1.12 -38.31 5.75
C ARG A 1015 -0.70 -38.97 7.07
N ARG A 1016 -1.62 -39.76 7.65
CA ARG A 1016 -1.49 -40.51 8.92
C ARG A 1016 -1.43 -39.64 10.19
N SER A 1017 -2.59 -39.17 10.65
CA SER A 1017 -2.89 -39.06 12.09
C SER A 1017 -3.81 -40.20 12.51
N VAL A 1018 -3.28 -41.22 13.20
CA VAL A 1018 -4.05 -42.44 13.54
C VAL A 1018 -4.89 -42.22 14.79
N PHE A 1019 -6.14 -41.77 14.61
CA PHE A 1019 -7.11 -41.60 15.70
C PHE A 1019 -8.39 -42.44 15.52
N SER A 1020 -8.23 -43.75 15.37
CA SER A 1020 -9.30 -44.71 15.66
C SER A 1020 -9.59 -44.73 17.17
N ARG A 1021 -10.56 -43.96 17.64
CA ARG A 1021 -11.23 -44.19 18.93
C ARG A 1021 -12.59 -44.82 18.68
N ASN A 1022 -12.78 -46.05 19.14
CA ASN A 1022 -14.05 -46.75 19.06
C ASN A 1022 -15.18 -45.93 19.70
N THR A 1023 -16.21 -45.63 18.92
CA THR A 1023 -17.53 -45.25 19.43
C THR A 1023 -18.44 -46.47 19.40
N ASP A 1024 -18.07 -47.51 20.16
CA ASP A 1024 -18.94 -48.67 20.46
C ASP A 1024 -20.04 -48.26 21.46
N SER A 1025 -20.91 -47.33 21.05
CA SER A 1025 -22.13 -46.99 21.79
C SER A 1025 -23.15 -48.10 21.58
N VAL A 1026 -23.08 -49.11 22.46
CA VAL A 1026 -23.87 -50.34 22.47
C VAL A 1026 -25.36 -50.11 22.23
N ASN A 1027 -25.94 -50.83 21.27
CA ASN A 1027 -27.40 -50.98 21.13
C ASN A 1027 -28.00 -51.65 22.38
N TYR A 1028 -28.95 -50.99 23.03
CA TYR A 1028 -29.95 -51.62 23.89
C TYR A 1028 -31.35 -51.23 23.40
N ASN A 1029 -32.27 -52.18 23.50
CA ASN A 1029 -33.71 -51.98 23.24
C ASN A 1029 -34.38 -51.25 24.41
#